data_AF-A0A6L8UXD6-F1
#
_entry.id   AF-A0A6L8UXD6-F1
#
_cell.length_a   1.000
_cell.length_b   1.000
_cell.length_c   1.000
_cell.angle_alpha   90.00
_cell.angle_beta   90.00
_cell.angle_gamma   90.00
#
_symmetry.space_group_name_H-M   'P 1'
#
loop_
_entity.id
_entity.type
_entity.pdbx_description
1 polymer ?
#
loop_
_entity_poly.entity_id
_entity_poly.type
_entity_poly.pdbx_seq_one_letter_code
_entity_poly.pdbx_strand_id
1 'polypeptide(L)'
;MGNWNTVAKKGATALLAAFLLVSLQGPSPSYAAEINAEVPKVIDKASPSVVAIIGKPSYDSDKTLEKNRFNLAHGTGVIVESNGVIVTNAHVVKDMTNIVVVTSDGTTYNGHATNIDEESDLALVKIEASGLSPATFASSSDIKVGETVAAIGTPISFALRNSVTVGIVSGLDRSVSSQYQLIQTDAAINPGNSGGALINMKGEVIGINTMKYADFGVENLGFAIPVDTVKYVLKHFQLYGKVKRPYLGLELEESWEAVVGLPSSTGLRVAYVDPDSPAAAAGIEQDDLVVSIGANKVKTLVDYNEAIKKYLPDEKVDITIQSEGKTVTKSVTLGEVLHPETKWREDAEGSDLDADRGKTKIGDSHFGWSMKYPAGLVKGHQSEEGDSVSFVDAKGEFSLSIQVDNESDELSPSALLNLLTGSEEDDYDDMTPSTILERQYVKREGSPFAKIVGRSGDDGYIQTRGYLHEGRLYKVQLFVMKDHYNNDFKQNSYNDLLDSFKLSFNAQDESLKDISSYSSGNTIYTNEYGLSFALPTSWQKSSYTGNSAFFNADYSQMLQVHVTSASSGDTLAAWADRERKQFEAQYVQKYRKITDPEELTLAGVPALKTTYAETLGNKWTAGYSLFFIKDKYKYEVDVSYPQDEEGSELDDLLHSLTSTIEVDKDNRDQELGFIQDLDELIDPNRTITYKNQKYKYTLQIPEMWTSSKSYDNKDQVSKSFLFTGGYLTIDADTNTSYEDLVKEEDAAQKKSHESDSEYAYTDEETTILGGVKAKKYEVNYVSAKVPYKETTYMFSQNQIAYTVRLRMDAAVRTDANEARLNKAFASLQFLDTVTK
;
A
#
# COMPACT_ATOMS: atom_id res chain seq x y z
N MET A 1 -54.62 26.51 55.98
CA MET A 1 -55.31 27.64 56.65
C MET A 1 -54.42 28.86 56.55
N GLY A 2 -54.99 30.00 56.12
CA GLY A 2 -54.36 31.32 55.98
C GLY A 2 -53.90 31.62 54.54
N ASN A 3 -54.33 32.68 53.86
CA ASN A 3 -55.36 33.69 54.11
C ASN A 3 -55.78 34.28 52.75
N TRP A 4 -57.05 34.66 52.63
CA TRP A 4 -57.67 35.22 51.43
C TRP A 4 -57.36 36.71 51.22
N ASN A 5 -57.55 37.16 49.97
CA ASN A 5 -58.04 38.49 49.59
C ASN A 5 -57.14 39.73 49.76
N THR A 6 -56.33 39.96 48.71
CA THR A 6 -56.14 41.25 48.02
C THR A 6 -55.38 40.87 46.74
N VAL A 7 -55.91 40.88 45.51
CA VAL A 7 -56.41 42.03 44.75
C VAL A 7 -57.26 41.50 43.59
N ALA A 8 -58.52 41.14 43.86
CA ALA A 8 -59.55 41.06 42.84
C ALA A 8 -60.06 42.48 42.55
N LYS A 9 -59.28 43.30 41.83
CA LYS A 9 -59.70 44.56 41.16
C LYS A 9 -58.59 45.26 40.34
N LYS A 10 -57.65 44.51 39.76
CA LYS A 10 -56.73 45.00 38.71
C LYS A 10 -56.64 44.08 37.47
N GLY A 11 -57.64 43.21 37.28
CA GLY A 11 -57.62 42.16 36.27
C GLY A 11 -58.41 42.42 34.97
N ALA A 12 -59.08 43.56 34.81
CA ALA A 12 -60.00 43.77 33.67
C ALA A 12 -59.59 44.89 32.70
N THR A 13 -58.53 45.65 32.96
CA THR A 13 -58.02 46.71 32.07
C THR A 13 -56.60 46.49 31.54
N ALA A 14 -55.89 45.45 32.00
CA ALA A 14 -54.56 45.12 31.49
C ALA A 14 -54.56 44.13 30.30
N LEU A 15 -55.66 43.42 30.06
CA LEU A 15 -55.77 42.41 29.00
C LEU A 15 -56.11 42.98 27.60
N LEU A 16 -56.57 44.23 27.52
CA LEU A 16 -56.83 44.92 26.24
C LEU A 16 -55.66 45.79 25.75
N ALA A 17 -54.70 46.14 26.61
CA ALA A 17 -53.46 46.80 26.20
C ALA A 17 -52.40 45.80 25.69
N ALA A 18 -52.45 44.55 26.15
CA ALA A 18 -51.52 43.51 25.70
C ALA A 18 -51.84 42.97 24.28
N PHE A 19 -53.08 43.09 23.80
CA PHE A 19 -53.45 42.67 22.44
C PHE A 19 -53.32 43.79 21.38
N LEU A 20 -53.14 45.05 21.79
CA LEU A 20 -52.92 46.19 20.88
C LEU A 20 -51.45 46.63 20.76
N LEU A 21 -50.54 46.01 21.53
CA LEU A 21 -49.09 46.22 21.43
C LEU A 21 -48.35 45.09 20.69
N VAL A 22 -49.07 44.06 20.22
CA VAL A 22 -48.50 42.97 19.41
C VAL A 22 -48.69 43.19 17.89
N SER A 23 -49.32 44.30 17.47
CA SER A 23 -49.54 44.61 16.05
C SER A 23 -48.68 45.77 15.50
N LEU A 24 -47.60 46.17 16.18
CA LEU A 24 -46.68 47.23 15.71
C LEU A 24 -45.19 46.86 15.77
N GLN A 25 -44.87 45.56 15.85
CA GLN A 25 -43.60 45.10 15.31
C GLN A 25 -43.86 44.73 13.86
N GLY A 26 -43.72 45.73 12.98
CA GLY A 26 -43.38 45.44 11.58
C GLY A 26 -42.18 44.49 11.55
N PRO A 27 -41.95 43.76 10.45
CA PRO A 27 -40.83 42.84 10.35
C PRO A 27 -39.60 43.55 10.91
N SER A 28 -39.02 42.99 11.98
CA SER A 28 -37.68 43.38 12.41
C SER A 28 -36.87 43.47 11.14
N PRO A 29 -36.17 44.59 10.85
CA PRO A 29 -35.28 44.59 9.72
C PRO A 29 -34.38 43.39 9.97
N SER A 30 -34.54 42.34 9.16
CA SER A 30 -33.44 41.42 8.99
C SER A 30 -32.29 42.34 8.67
N TYR A 31 -31.17 42.17 9.37
CA TYR A 31 -29.88 42.61 8.85
C TYR A 31 -29.65 41.85 7.53
N ALA A 32 -30.43 42.18 6.50
CA ALA A 32 -30.02 42.03 5.13
C ALA A 32 -28.84 42.98 5.08
N ALA A 33 -27.65 42.37 5.06
CA ALA A 33 -26.42 43.08 4.79
C ALA A 33 -26.72 44.15 3.74
N GLU A 34 -26.30 45.39 3.99
CA GLU A 34 -26.16 46.37 2.93
C GLU A 34 -25.38 45.66 1.82
N ILE A 35 -26.07 45.19 0.77
CA ILE A 35 -25.42 44.58 -0.38
C ILE A 35 -24.61 45.73 -0.95
N ASN A 36 -23.31 45.65 -0.72
CA ASN A 36 -22.34 46.62 -1.15
C ASN A 36 -22.61 46.90 -2.64
N ALA A 37 -23.03 48.12 -2.98
CA ALA A 37 -23.50 48.49 -4.32
C ALA A 37 -22.43 48.31 -5.41
N GLU A 38 -21.22 47.92 -5.01
CA GLU A 38 -20.08 47.59 -5.84
C GLU A 38 -20.10 46.15 -6.38
N VAL A 39 -20.70 45.18 -5.68
CA VAL A 39 -20.68 43.77 -6.11
C VAL A 39 -21.21 43.60 -7.53
N PRO A 40 -22.39 44.14 -7.92
CA PRO A 40 -22.87 44.01 -9.30
C PRO A 40 -21.87 44.54 -10.34
N LYS A 41 -21.21 45.68 -10.07
CA LYS A 41 -20.22 46.26 -10.99
C LYS A 41 -18.97 45.40 -11.12
N VAL A 42 -18.53 44.79 -10.02
CA VAL A 42 -17.39 43.88 -9.98
C VAL A 42 -17.70 42.62 -10.77
N ILE A 43 -18.90 42.08 -10.62
CA ILE A 43 -19.38 40.92 -11.38
C ILE A 43 -19.53 41.26 -12.86
N ASP A 44 -20.12 42.39 -13.23
CA ASP A 44 -20.23 42.84 -14.63
C ASP A 44 -18.86 42.92 -15.33
N LYS A 45 -17.81 43.29 -14.58
CA LYS A 45 -16.43 43.34 -15.08
C LYS A 45 -15.81 41.94 -15.23
N ALA A 46 -16.07 41.02 -14.30
CA ALA A 46 -15.37 39.72 -14.22
C ALA A 46 -16.11 38.56 -14.91
N SER A 47 -17.44 38.57 -14.94
CA SER A 47 -18.27 37.52 -15.54
C SER A 47 -17.98 37.24 -17.02
N PRO A 48 -17.61 38.22 -17.87
CA PRO A 48 -17.20 37.95 -19.25
C PRO A 48 -16.00 37.00 -19.38
N SER A 49 -15.18 36.88 -18.34
CA SER A 49 -14.01 36.02 -18.29
C SER A 49 -14.29 34.63 -17.71
N VAL A 50 -15.50 34.35 -17.24
CA VAL A 50 -15.87 33.07 -16.63
C VAL A 50 -16.80 32.30 -17.56
N VAL A 51 -16.50 31.02 -17.77
CA VAL A 51 -17.20 30.15 -18.71
C VAL A 51 -17.70 28.88 -18.02
N ALA A 52 -18.79 28.32 -18.51
CA ALA A 52 -19.21 26.98 -18.15
C ALA A 52 -18.49 25.96 -19.03
N ILE A 53 -18.03 24.86 -18.42
CA ILE A 53 -17.45 23.71 -19.12
C ILE A 53 -18.43 22.56 -18.94
N ILE A 54 -18.83 21.93 -20.04
CA ILE A 54 -19.80 20.84 -20.07
C ILE A 54 -19.22 19.73 -20.90
N GLY A 55 -19.33 18.49 -20.46
CA GLY A 55 -18.96 17.36 -21.29
C GLY A 55 -19.51 16.06 -20.75
N LYS A 56 -19.17 14.97 -21.43
CA LYS A 56 -19.57 13.62 -21.02
C LYS A 56 -18.44 13.00 -20.19
N PRO A 57 -18.70 12.54 -18.97
CA PRO A 57 -17.74 11.75 -18.23
C PRO A 57 -17.27 10.56 -19.07
N SER A 58 -15.97 10.31 -19.08
CA SER A 58 -15.32 9.17 -19.70
C SER A 58 -15.66 7.86 -18.97
N TYR A 59 -16.06 7.95 -17.70
CA TYR A 59 -16.53 6.86 -16.85
C TYR A 59 -17.91 7.18 -16.28
N ASP A 60 -18.76 6.17 -16.14
CA ASP A 60 -20.10 6.31 -15.55
C ASP A 60 -20.02 6.37 -14.01
N SER A 61 -19.30 7.34 -13.43
CA SER A 61 -19.11 7.45 -11.98
C SER A 61 -20.33 8.05 -11.26
N ASP A 62 -20.79 7.34 -10.23
CA ASP A 62 -21.67 7.72 -9.10
C ASP A 62 -23.13 8.18 -9.30
N LYS A 63 -24.02 7.18 -9.40
CA LYS A 63 -25.03 6.72 -8.42
C LYS A 63 -25.68 7.62 -7.34
N THR A 64 -25.51 8.94 -7.25
CA THR A 64 -26.26 9.77 -6.26
C THR A 64 -26.97 11.02 -6.77
N LEU A 65 -27.08 11.23 -8.08
CA LEU A 65 -27.93 12.29 -8.64
C LEU A 65 -29.03 11.69 -9.52
N GLU A 66 -30.27 11.69 -9.02
CA GLU A 66 -31.44 11.37 -9.85
C GLU A 66 -31.49 12.28 -11.10
N LYS A 67 -31.55 11.62 -12.26
CA LYS A 67 -32.13 12.07 -13.54
C LYS A 67 -31.55 13.36 -14.16
N ASN A 68 -30.50 13.18 -14.97
CA ASN A 68 -30.44 13.89 -16.24
C ASN A 68 -30.16 12.91 -17.38
N ARG A 69 -31.08 12.86 -18.36
CA ARG A 69 -31.09 11.93 -19.52
C ARG A 69 -29.87 12.00 -20.45
N PHE A 70 -28.86 12.80 -20.11
CA PHE A 70 -27.68 13.08 -20.93
C PHE A 70 -26.34 12.76 -20.24
N ASN A 71 -26.33 12.41 -18.94
CA ASN A 71 -25.13 12.11 -18.14
C ASN A 71 -23.96 13.09 -18.42
N LEU A 72 -24.15 14.37 -18.09
CA LEU A 72 -23.17 15.42 -18.34
C LEU A 72 -22.47 15.81 -17.04
N ALA A 73 -21.14 15.90 -17.08
CA ALA A 73 -20.36 16.59 -16.07
C ALA A 73 -20.33 18.09 -16.39
N HIS A 74 -20.26 18.89 -15.33
CA HIS A 74 -20.23 20.33 -15.41
C HIS A 74 -19.14 20.88 -14.52
N GLY A 75 -18.43 21.88 -15.02
CA GLY A 75 -17.50 22.69 -14.24
C GLY A 75 -17.48 24.11 -14.75
N THR A 76 -16.54 24.88 -14.24
CA THR A 76 -16.31 26.26 -14.63
C THR A 76 -14.87 26.41 -15.13
N GLY A 77 -14.63 27.39 -15.99
CA GLY A 77 -13.29 27.81 -16.36
C GLY A 77 -13.15 29.33 -16.35
N VAL A 78 -11.90 29.79 -16.36
CA VAL A 78 -11.54 31.21 -16.42
C VAL A 78 -10.72 31.44 -17.70
N ILE A 79 -11.17 32.35 -18.55
CA ILE A 79 -10.46 32.74 -19.77
C ILE A 79 -9.18 33.48 -19.38
N VAL A 80 -8.03 32.99 -19.84
CA VAL A 80 -6.72 33.58 -19.58
C VAL A 80 -6.09 34.22 -20.82
N GLU A 81 -6.54 33.84 -22.01
CA GLU A 81 -6.15 34.49 -23.27
C GLU A 81 -7.36 34.77 -24.17
N SER A 82 -7.30 35.87 -24.93
CA SER A 82 -8.42 36.33 -25.77
C SER A 82 -8.70 35.44 -26.99
N ASN A 83 -7.80 34.48 -27.27
CA ASN A 83 -7.86 33.48 -28.34
C ASN A 83 -8.47 32.13 -27.86
N GLY A 84 -9.07 32.08 -26.66
CA GLY A 84 -9.76 30.89 -26.17
C GLY A 84 -8.94 29.93 -25.32
N VAL A 85 -7.85 30.38 -24.69
CA VAL A 85 -7.20 29.58 -23.63
C VAL A 85 -7.93 29.83 -22.31
N ILE A 86 -8.36 28.74 -21.68
CA ILE A 86 -9.17 28.74 -20.45
C ILE A 86 -8.46 27.87 -19.41
N VAL A 87 -8.28 28.38 -18.19
CA VAL A 87 -7.82 27.58 -17.06
C VAL A 87 -9.03 27.01 -16.30
N THR A 88 -8.92 25.77 -15.84
CA THR A 88 -9.91 25.07 -15.02
C THR A 88 -9.20 24.08 -14.10
N ASN A 89 -9.94 23.25 -13.35
CA ASN A 89 -9.32 22.19 -12.57
C ASN A 89 -9.05 20.92 -13.38
N ALA A 90 -8.00 20.19 -13.02
CA ALA A 90 -7.67 18.92 -13.65
C ALA A 90 -8.81 17.90 -13.48
N HIS A 91 -9.36 17.76 -12.27
CA HIS A 91 -10.45 16.82 -12.02
C HIS A 91 -11.75 17.15 -12.78
N VAL A 92 -11.92 18.38 -13.28
CA VAL A 92 -13.10 18.76 -14.09
C VAL A 92 -13.00 18.18 -15.49
N VAL A 93 -11.80 18.14 -16.07
CA VAL A 93 -11.63 17.84 -17.51
C VAL A 93 -10.87 16.54 -17.80
N LYS A 94 -10.12 15.99 -16.84
CA LYS A 94 -9.28 14.80 -17.06
C LYS A 94 -10.06 13.59 -17.58
N ASP A 95 -11.28 13.43 -17.06
CA ASP A 95 -12.19 12.35 -17.43
C ASP A 95 -13.38 12.88 -18.26
N MET A 96 -13.21 13.96 -19.02
CA MET A 96 -14.31 14.58 -19.78
C MET A 96 -14.09 14.48 -21.29
N THR A 97 -15.04 13.88 -22.00
CA THR A 97 -15.09 13.87 -23.46
C THR A 97 -16.11 14.87 -23.99
N ASN A 98 -15.96 15.27 -25.26
CA ASN A 98 -16.89 16.19 -25.93
C ASN A 98 -17.08 17.50 -25.14
N ILE A 99 -15.97 18.13 -24.76
CA ILE A 99 -15.99 19.37 -23.99
C ILE A 99 -16.65 20.46 -24.83
N VAL A 100 -17.70 21.05 -24.27
CA VAL A 100 -18.39 22.23 -24.77
C VAL A 100 -18.20 23.33 -23.75
N VAL A 101 -17.60 24.43 -24.19
CA VAL A 101 -17.46 25.65 -23.40
C VAL A 101 -18.60 26.59 -23.75
N VAL A 102 -19.24 27.16 -22.74
CA VAL A 102 -20.28 28.16 -22.91
C VAL A 102 -19.87 29.44 -22.21
N THR A 103 -19.77 30.50 -23.01
CA THR A 103 -19.41 31.84 -22.52
C THR A 103 -20.60 32.51 -21.82
N SER A 104 -20.33 33.59 -21.07
CA SER A 104 -21.33 34.31 -20.27
C SER A 104 -22.52 34.84 -21.07
N ASP A 105 -22.32 35.19 -22.35
CA ASP A 105 -23.38 35.64 -23.26
C ASP A 105 -24.21 34.47 -23.86
N GLY A 106 -23.84 33.23 -23.56
CA GLY A 106 -24.49 32.01 -24.03
C GLY A 106 -23.88 31.42 -25.30
N THR A 107 -22.82 32.01 -25.86
CA THR A 107 -22.15 31.47 -27.04
C THR A 107 -21.40 30.18 -26.70
N THR A 108 -21.63 29.13 -27.49
CA THR A 108 -21.09 27.79 -27.31
C THR A 108 -19.92 27.53 -28.25
N TYR A 109 -18.86 26.92 -27.74
CA TYR A 109 -17.68 26.50 -28.49
C TYR A 109 -17.34 25.04 -28.15
N ASN A 110 -16.92 24.27 -29.14
CA ASN A 110 -16.26 23.00 -28.86
C ASN A 110 -14.86 23.29 -28.32
N GLY A 111 -14.47 22.55 -27.28
CA GLY A 111 -13.15 22.63 -26.69
C GLY A 111 -12.52 21.27 -26.48
N HIS A 112 -11.24 21.29 -26.14
CA HIS A 112 -10.46 20.13 -25.76
C HIS A 112 -9.48 20.54 -24.65
N ALA A 113 -9.17 19.63 -23.75
CA ALA A 113 -8.11 19.86 -22.76
C ALA A 113 -6.75 19.76 -23.46
N THR A 114 -5.83 20.70 -23.20
CA THR A 114 -4.50 20.72 -23.84
C THR A 114 -3.36 20.37 -22.90
N ASN A 115 -3.50 20.73 -21.63
CA ASN A 115 -2.49 20.50 -20.59
C ASN A 115 -3.23 20.18 -19.31
N ILE A 116 -2.79 19.14 -18.59
CA ILE A 116 -3.40 18.69 -17.35
C ILE A 116 -2.28 18.46 -16.36
N ASP A 117 -2.44 18.99 -15.16
CA ASP A 117 -1.54 18.77 -14.04
C ASP A 117 -2.38 18.42 -12.80
N GLU A 118 -2.47 17.12 -12.50
CA GLU A 118 -3.30 16.61 -11.41
C GLU A 118 -2.76 17.02 -10.03
N GLU A 119 -1.44 17.15 -9.87
CA GLU A 119 -0.82 17.53 -8.59
C GLU A 119 -1.21 18.93 -8.12
N SER A 120 -1.29 19.91 -9.04
CA SER A 120 -1.83 21.24 -8.73
C SER A 120 -3.35 21.34 -8.91
N ASP A 121 -3.98 20.28 -9.41
CA ASP A 121 -5.37 20.25 -9.85
C ASP A 121 -5.71 21.38 -10.84
N LEU A 122 -4.83 21.67 -11.80
CA LEU A 122 -5.04 22.67 -12.85
C LEU A 122 -4.93 22.08 -14.24
N ALA A 123 -5.77 22.57 -15.14
CA ALA A 123 -5.77 22.19 -16.55
C ALA A 123 -6.07 23.39 -17.46
N LEU A 124 -5.68 23.26 -18.72
CA LEU A 124 -6.03 24.17 -19.79
C LEU A 124 -7.04 23.53 -20.74
N VAL A 125 -8.07 24.29 -21.10
CA VAL A 125 -8.99 23.98 -22.19
C VAL A 125 -8.81 25.02 -23.28
N LYS A 126 -8.70 24.54 -24.53
CA LYS A 126 -8.63 25.40 -25.72
C LYS A 126 -9.94 25.36 -26.49
N ILE A 127 -10.40 26.53 -26.91
CA ILE A 127 -11.51 26.70 -27.85
C ILE A 127 -11.11 27.58 -29.03
N GLU A 128 -11.76 27.36 -30.18
CA GLU A 128 -11.57 28.19 -31.37
C GLU A 128 -12.46 29.44 -31.33
N ALA A 129 -11.98 30.47 -30.64
CA ALA A 129 -12.64 31.75 -30.47
C ALA A 129 -11.62 32.91 -30.48
N SER A 130 -12.07 34.12 -30.80
CA SER A 130 -11.24 35.33 -30.71
C SER A 130 -12.06 36.50 -30.15
N GLY A 131 -11.37 37.49 -29.57
CA GLY A 131 -12.02 38.66 -28.97
C GLY A 131 -12.70 38.36 -27.62
N LEU A 132 -12.36 37.26 -26.97
CA LEU A 132 -12.80 36.97 -25.60
C LEU A 132 -12.16 37.94 -24.61
N SER A 133 -12.79 38.12 -23.45
CA SER A 133 -12.31 38.99 -22.37
C SER A 133 -11.52 38.18 -21.33
N PRO A 134 -10.17 38.25 -21.29
CA PRO A 134 -9.38 37.49 -20.32
C PRO A 134 -9.51 38.09 -18.92
N ALA A 135 -9.44 37.22 -17.92
CA ALA A 135 -9.44 37.63 -16.52
C ALA A 135 -8.17 38.40 -16.18
N THR A 136 -8.29 39.38 -15.28
CA THR A 136 -7.12 40.03 -14.67
C THR A 136 -6.75 39.31 -13.38
N PHE A 137 -5.50 38.92 -13.22
CA PHE A 137 -5.01 38.25 -12.01
C PHE A 137 -4.44 39.24 -11.00
N ALA A 138 -4.81 39.11 -9.73
CA ALA A 138 -4.29 39.92 -8.63
C ALA A 138 -2.81 39.60 -8.35
N SER A 139 -2.15 40.48 -7.58
CA SER A 139 -0.89 40.15 -6.92
C SER A 139 -1.18 39.34 -5.65
N SER A 140 -0.41 38.26 -5.40
CA SER A 140 -0.57 37.47 -4.18
C SER A 140 -0.26 38.26 -2.92
N SER A 141 0.64 39.26 -3.00
CA SER A 141 0.97 40.19 -1.91
C SER A 141 -0.20 41.04 -1.42
N ASP A 142 -1.24 41.16 -2.24
CA ASP A 142 -2.36 42.08 -2.00
C ASP A 142 -3.53 41.38 -1.30
N ILE A 143 -3.50 40.05 -1.19
CA ILE A 143 -4.58 39.24 -0.62
C ILE A 143 -4.45 39.20 0.90
N LYS A 144 -5.54 39.51 1.62
CA LYS A 144 -5.56 39.48 3.09
C LYS A 144 -6.76 38.73 3.63
N VAL A 145 -6.54 38.04 4.76
CA VAL A 145 -7.63 37.45 5.55
C VAL A 145 -8.62 38.54 5.97
N GLY A 146 -9.90 38.27 5.81
CA GLY A 146 -11.01 39.19 6.06
C GLY A 146 -11.43 40.05 4.86
N GLU A 147 -10.70 40.00 3.74
CA GLU A 147 -11.12 40.72 2.52
C GLU A 147 -12.36 40.08 1.91
N THR A 148 -13.32 40.91 1.48
CA THR A 148 -14.50 40.44 0.76
C THR A 148 -14.10 39.88 -0.60
N VAL A 149 -14.62 38.70 -0.90
CA VAL A 149 -14.39 37.99 -2.16
C VAL A 149 -15.70 37.49 -2.73
N ALA A 150 -15.72 37.26 -4.03
CA ALA A 150 -16.84 36.62 -4.70
C ALA A 150 -16.34 35.39 -5.48
N ALA A 151 -17.02 34.27 -5.33
CA ALA A 151 -16.82 33.09 -6.17
C ALA A 151 -17.82 33.14 -7.32
N ILE A 152 -17.33 32.96 -8.55
CA ILE A 152 -18.14 32.93 -9.77
C ILE A 152 -18.02 31.54 -10.40
N GLY A 153 -19.15 30.88 -10.64
CA GLY A 153 -19.16 29.56 -11.27
C GLY A 153 -20.52 29.11 -11.78
N THR A 154 -20.59 27.86 -12.21
CA THR A 154 -21.80 27.21 -12.74
C THR A 154 -22.20 26.05 -11.82
N PRO A 155 -22.85 26.31 -10.67
CA PRO A 155 -23.17 25.28 -9.70
C PRO A 155 -24.25 24.34 -10.23
N ILE A 156 -24.07 23.03 -10.04
CA ILE A 156 -25.08 21.95 -10.12
C ILE A 156 -25.71 21.71 -11.51
N SER A 157 -26.05 22.75 -12.28
CA SER A 157 -26.65 22.65 -13.61
C SER A 157 -26.32 23.88 -14.46
N PHE A 158 -26.28 23.72 -15.78
CA PHE A 158 -26.09 24.83 -16.73
C PHE A 158 -27.12 25.98 -16.58
N ALA A 159 -28.32 25.69 -16.09
CA ALA A 159 -29.34 26.71 -15.83
C ALA A 159 -28.91 27.73 -14.76
N LEU A 160 -27.91 27.37 -13.94
CA LEU A 160 -27.36 28.20 -12.87
C LEU A 160 -26.00 28.81 -13.24
N ARG A 161 -25.59 28.81 -14.51
CA ARG A 161 -24.31 29.41 -14.94
C ARG A 161 -24.14 30.85 -14.47
N ASN A 162 -22.90 31.23 -14.16
CA ASN A 162 -22.52 32.53 -13.61
C ASN A 162 -23.23 32.85 -12.28
N SER A 163 -23.48 31.84 -11.45
CA SER A 163 -23.88 32.05 -10.07
C SER A 163 -22.73 32.69 -9.30
N VAL A 164 -23.10 33.66 -8.46
CA VAL A 164 -22.16 34.41 -7.63
C VAL A 164 -22.49 34.15 -6.17
N THR A 165 -21.48 33.77 -5.40
CA THR A 165 -21.54 33.69 -3.95
C THR A 165 -20.50 34.64 -3.38
N VAL A 166 -20.86 35.37 -2.33
CA VAL A 166 -19.97 36.37 -1.70
C VAL A 166 -19.62 35.88 -0.30
N GLY A 167 -18.36 36.06 0.06
CA GLY A 167 -17.83 35.74 1.38
C GLY A 167 -16.58 36.57 1.65
N ILE A 168 -15.69 36.04 2.46
CA ILE A 168 -14.38 36.60 2.76
C ILE A 168 -13.27 35.58 2.53
N VAL A 169 -12.04 36.06 2.47
CA VAL A 169 -10.86 35.20 2.71
C VAL A 169 -10.88 34.81 4.19
N SER A 170 -11.22 33.57 4.49
CA SER A 170 -11.27 33.02 5.86
C SER A 170 -9.88 32.64 6.37
N GLY A 171 -8.99 32.26 5.46
CA GLY A 171 -7.62 31.89 5.77
C GLY A 171 -6.75 31.81 4.52
N LEU A 172 -5.47 32.08 4.71
CA LEU A 172 -4.43 31.78 3.73
C LEU A 172 -3.63 30.57 4.20
N ASP A 173 -2.77 30.06 3.32
CA ASP A 173 -1.74 29.07 3.62
C ASP A 173 -2.28 27.76 4.23
N ARG A 174 -3.39 27.25 3.68
CA ARG A 174 -4.03 26.02 4.18
C ARG A 174 -3.52 24.78 3.44
N SER A 175 -3.22 23.73 4.20
CA SER A 175 -2.65 22.46 3.74
C SER A 175 -3.64 21.30 3.91
N VAL A 176 -4.86 21.44 3.38
CA VAL A 176 -5.91 20.41 3.53
C VAL A 176 -5.85 19.44 2.36
N SER A 177 -5.22 18.28 2.56
CA SER A 177 -5.12 17.18 1.58
C SER A 177 -4.65 17.62 0.18
N SER A 178 -3.82 18.66 0.12
CA SER A 178 -3.25 19.23 -1.11
C SER A 178 -1.73 19.32 -1.00
N GLN A 179 -1.05 19.12 -2.13
CA GLN A 179 0.40 19.28 -2.24
C GLN A 179 0.85 20.75 -2.05
N TYR A 180 -0.04 21.71 -2.33
CA TYR A 180 0.25 23.15 -2.27
C TYR A 180 -0.67 23.87 -1.29
N GLN A 181 -0.30 25.11 -0.96
CA GLN A 181 -1.13 25.97 -0.11
C GLN A 181 -2.41 26.38 -0.83
N LEU A 182 -3.52 26.45 -0.08
CA LEU A 182 -4.84 26.87 -0.56
C LEU A 182 -5.33 28.14 0.16
N ILE A 183 -6.16 28.91 -0.54
CA ILE A 183 -6.98 29.97 0.04
C ILE A 183 -8.26 29.34 0.59
N GLN A 184 -8.59 29.60 1.85
CA GLN A 184 -9.87 29.24 2.44
C GLN A 184 -10.84 30.41 2.36
N THR A 185 -12.09 30.14 2.00
CA THR A 185 -13.17 31.11 1.95
C THR A 185 -14.46 30.53 2.51
N ASP A 186 -15.31 31.40 3.07
CA ASP A 186 -16.69 31.08 3.45
C ASP A 186 -17.70 31.42 2.33
N ALA A 187 -17.24 31.97 1.19
CA ALA A 187 -18.04 32.07 -0.01
C ALA A 187 -18.46 30.65 -0.42
N ALA A 188 -19.77 30.44 -0.63
CA ALA A 188 -20.29 29.11 -0.91
C ALA A 188 -19.70 28.54 -2.22
N ILE A 189 -18.88 27.49 -2.08
CA ILE A 189 -18.35 26.68 -3.18
C ILE A 189 -19.15 25.38 -3.22
N ASN A 190 -19.90 25.17 -4.31
CA ASN A 190 -20.71 23.97 -4.53
C ASN A 190 -20.20 23.21 -5.76
N PRO A 191 -20.53 21.90 -5.89
CA PRO A 191 -20.23 21.15 -7.12
C PRO A 191 -20.66 21.93 -8.37
N GLY A 192 -19.74 22.07 -9.33
CA GLY A 192 -19.91 22.89 -10.55
C GLY A 192 -19.23 24.28 -10.50
N ASN A 193 -18.92 24.81 -9.31
CA ASN A 193 -18.07 26.01 -9.18
C ASN A 193 -16.57 25.69 -9.32
N SER A 194 -16.18 24.41 -9.26
CA SER A 194 -14.80 23.96 -9.48
C SER A 194 -14.29 24.42 -10.85
N GLY A 195 -13.09 24.96 -10.86
CA GLY A 195 -12.42 25.62 -11.98
C GLY A 195 -12.84 27.09 -12.18
N GLY A 196 -13.79 27.59 -11.39
CA GLY A 196 -14.27 28.97 -11.43
C GLY A 196 -13.39 29.96 -10.69
N ALA A 197 -13.63 31.24 -10.91
CA ALA A 197 -12.83 32.31 -10.32
C ALA A 197 -13.26 32.61 -8.87
N LEU A 198 -12.28 32.73 -7.98
CA LEU A 198 -12.40 33.51 -6.74
C LEU A 198 -11.83 34.90 -7.00
N ILE A 199 -12.63 35.95 -6.87
CA ILE A 199 -12.24 37.32 -7.19
C ILE A 199 -12.30 38.26 -5.99
N ASN A 200 -11.41 39.25 -5.97
CA ASN A 200 -11.48 40.38 -5.04
C ASN A 200 -12.50 41.45 -5.52
N MET A 201 -12.75 42.47 -4.69
CA MET A 201 -13.66 43.57 -5.03
C MET A 201 -13.13 44.54 -6.11
N LYS A 202 -11.97 44.28 -6.73
CA LYS A 202 -11.49 44.98 -7.94
C LYS A 202 -11.85 44.22 -9.22
N GLY A 203 -12.44 43.03 -9.10
CA GLY A 203 -12.70 42.12 -10.21
C GLY A 203 -11.46 41.37 -10.68
N GLU A 204 -10.45 41.24 -9.83
CA GLU A 204 -9.22 40.50 -10.12
C GLU A 204 -9.30 39.11 -9.50
N VAL A 205 -8.85 38.09 -10.24
CA VAL A 205 -8.80 36.70 -9.79
C VAL A 205 -7.68 36.54 -8.78
N ILE A 206 -8.04 36.06 -7.59
CA ILE A 206 -7.11 35.73 -6.50
C ILE A 206 -6.88 34.22 -6.36
N GLY A 207 -7.74 33.40 -6.96
CA GLY A 207 -7.58 31.95 -7.01
C GLY A 207 -8.61 31.24 -7.90
N ILE A 208 -8.42 29.94 -8.09
CA ILE A 208 -9.33 29.05 -8.83
C ILE A 208 -10.00 28.09 -7.83
N ASN A 209 -11.32 28.12 -7.74
CA ASN A 209 -12.09 27.29 -6.81
C ASN A 209 -11.86 25.81 -7.14
N THR A 210 -11.59 24.96 -6.15
CA THR A 210 -11.36 23.51 -6.37
C THR A 210 -12.28 22.65 -5.51
N MET A 211 -12.03 22.60 -4.20
CA MET A 211 -12.63 21.64 -3.27
C MET A 211 -13.54 22.33 -2.25
N LYS A 212 -14.50 21.54 -1.74
CA LYS A 212 -15.20 21.77 -0.48
C LYS A 212 -14.95 20.54 0.41
N TYR A 213 -14.65 20.75 1.68
CA TYR A 213 -14.70 19.65 2.65
C TYR A 213 -16.17 19.32 2.92
N ALA A 214 -16.60 18.10 2.57
CA ALA A 214 -17.98 17.64 2.73
C ALA A 214 -18.02 16.42 3.65
N ASP A 215 -17.83 16.66 4.95
CA ASP A 215 -18.09 15.68 6.00
C ASP A 215 -19.34 16.08 6.80
N PHE A 216 -20.02 15.13 7.44
CA PHE A 216 -21.30 15.36 8.13
C PHE A 216 -21.19 16.47 9.19
N GLY A 217 -21.76 17.65 8.89
CA GLY A 217 -21.86 18.78 9.82
C GLY A 217 -20.89 19.96 9.58
N VAL A 218 -20.09 19.96 8.51
CA VAL A 218 -19.21 21.10 8.15
C VAL A 218 -19.83 21.93 7.02
N GLU A 219 -20.26 23.16 7.34
CA GLU A 219 -20.80 24.14 6.37
C GLU A 219 -19.81 25.29 6.13
N ASN A 220 -19.81 25.87 4.92
CA ASN A 220 -19.04 27.07 4.53
C ASN A 220 -17.49 26.96 4.64
N LEU A 221 -16.94 25.79 4.30
CA LEU A 221 -15.49 25.57 4.19
C LEU A 221 -15.09 25.32 2.73
N GLY A 222 -14.90 26.40 1.96
CA GLY A 222 -14.48 26.35 0.55
C GLY A 222 -12.98 26.63 0.38
N PHE A 223 -12.38 26.03 -0.66
CA PHE A 223 -10.97 26.21 -0.98
C PHE A 223 -10.73 26.62 -2.44
N ALA A 224 -9.71 27.44 -2.65
CA ALA A 224 -9.25 27.87 -3.97
C ALA A 224 -7.72 27.78 -4.09
N ILE A 225 -7.26 27.34 -5.26
CA ILE A 225 -5.85 27.32 -5.64
C ILE A 225 -5.39 28.78 -5.81
N PRO A 226 -4.38 29.26 -5.07
CA PRO A 226 -4.03 30.68 -5.07
C PRO A 226 -3.40 31.12 -6.40
N VAL A 227 -3.53 32.41 -6.71
CA VAL A 227 -3.11 33.00 -7.99
C VAL A 227 -1.61 32.85 -8.30
N ASP A 228 -0.75 32.72 -7.30
CA ASP A 228 0.69 32.49 -7.51
C ASP A 228 0.94 31.07 -8.06
N THR A 229 0.30 30.05 -7.51
CA THR A 229 0.33 28.67 -8.01
C THR A 229 -0.28 28.59 -9.42
N VAL A 230 -1.40 29.28 -9.66
CA VAL A 230 -2.00 29.37 -11.01
C VAL A 230 -1.02 29.97 -12.01
N LYS A 231 -0.38 31.11 -11.68
CA LYS A 231 0.61 31.76 -12.55
C LYS A 231 1.84 30.88 -12.79
N TYR A 232 2.31 30.17 -11.76
CA TYR A 232 3.40 29.21 -11.87
C TYR A 232 3.07 28.11 -12.90
N VAL A 233 1.91 27.47 -12.76
CA VAL A 233 1.47 26.40 -13.66
C VAL A 233 1.25 26.90 -15.08
N LEU A 234 0.55 28.03 -15.26
CA LEU A 234 0.32 28.63 -16.58
C LEU A 234 1.63 28.95 -17.31
N LYS A 235 2.61 29.52 -16.59
CA LYS A 235 3.94 29.80 -17.13
C LYS A 235 4.64 28.51 -17.58
N HIS A 236 4.55 27.45 -16.79
CA HIS A 236 5.15 26.16 -17.13
C HIS A 236 4.48 25.50 -18.34
N PHE A 237 3.14 25.48 -18.39
CA PHE A 237 2.40 25.00 -19.57
C PHE A 237 2.78 25.77 -20.82
N GLN A 238 2.89 27.10 -20.74
CA GLN A 238 3.28 27.94 -21.88
C GLN A 238 4.71 27.66 -22.37
N LEU A 239 5.67 27.51 -21.44
CA LEU A 239 7.09 27.38 -21.79
C LEU A 239 7.49 25.94 -22.14
N TYR A 240 6.88 24.96 -21.49
CA TYR A 240 7.36 23.56 -21.50
C TYR A 240 6.28 22.55 -21.90
N GLY A 241 5.01 22.97 -22.02
CA GLY A 241 3.88 22.05 -22.26
C GLY A 241 3.48 21.20 -21.06
N LYS A 242 4.23 21.24 -19.96
CA LYS A 242 3.99 20.51 -18.70
C LYS A 242 4.56 21.28 -17.52
N VAL A 243 4.14 20.95 -16.31
CA VAL A 243 4.74 21.50 -15.08
C VAL A 243 6.06 20.77 -14.79
N LYS A 244 7.19 21.40 -15.12
CA LYS A 244 8.51 20.92 -14.68
C LYS A 244 8.70 21.10 -13.18
N ARG A 245 8.76 20.00 -12.42
CA ARG A 245 8.99 20.00 -10.96
C ARG A 245 10.43 19.61 -10.62
N PRO A 246 11.14 20.41 -9.80
CA PRO A 246 12.43 20.01 -9.29
C PRO A 246 12.32 18.84 -8.31
N TYR A 247 13.36 18.01 -8.27
CA TYR A 247 13.44 16.78 -7.50
C TYR A 247 14.72 16.77 -6.65
N LEU A 248 14.60 16.31 -5.40
CA LEU A 248 15.74 16.06 -4.51
C LEU A 248 16.03 14.57 -4.28
N GLY A 249 15.03 13.70 -4.44
CA GLY A 249 15.09 12.29 -4.06
C GLY A 249 15.12 12.04 -2.56
N LEU A 250 14.27 12.77 -1.85
CA LEU A 250 14.03 12.60 -0.42
C LEU A 250 12.60 12.13 -0.19
N GLU A 251 12.44 11.11 0.65
CA GLU A 251 11.18 10.82 1.33
C GLU A 251 11.22 11.53 2.69
N LEU A 252 10.22 12.38 2.94
CA LEU A 252 10.21 13.29 4.07
C LEU A 252 9.04 12.99 4.99
N GLU A 253 9.30 12.97 6.29
CA GLU A 253 8.30 12.80 7.32
C GLU A 253 8.13 14.07 8.15
N GLU A 254 6.88 14.42 8.40
CA GLU A 254 6.52 15.50 9.31
C GLU A 254 6.66 15.05 10.78
N SER A 255 7.00 16.00 11.66
CA SER A 255 6.89 15.76 13.11
C SER A 255 5.44 15.49 13.50
N TRP A 256 5.19 14.65 14.50
CA TRP A 256 3.83 14.37 14.98
C TRP A 256 3.06 15.65 15.35
N GLU A 257 3.73 16.68 15.87
CA GLU A 257 3.13 17.99 16.16
C GLU A 257 2.57 18.63 14.89
N ALA A 258 3.34 18.62 13.80
CA ALA A 258 2.93 19.20 12.52
C ALA A 258 1.74 18.45 11.93
N VAL A 259 1.75 17.11 11.98
CA VAL A 259 0.66 16.26 11.50
C VAL A 259 -0.66 16.57 12.20
N VAL A 260 -0.63 16.79 13.52
CA VAL A 260 -1.84 17.11 14.31
C VAL A 260 -2.14 18.62 14.39
N GLY A 261 -1.37 19.46 13.69
CA GLY A 261 -1.57 20.92 13.64
C GLY A 261 -1.11 21.70 14.87
N LEU A 262 -0.27 21.11 15.73
CA LEU A 262 0.40 21.81 16.82
C LEU A 262 1.60 22.61 16.31
N PRO A 263 1.95 23.75 16.96
CA PRO A 263 3.14 24.52 16.58
C PRO A 263 4.41 23.67 16.67
N SER A 264 4.99 23.33 15.53
CA SER A 264 6.28 22.64 15.44
C SER A 264 7.42 23.61 15.13
N SER A 265 8.58 23.37 15.74
CA SER A 265 9.86 23.96 15.35
C SER A 265 10.80 22.96 14.68
N THR A 266 10.37 21.71 14.57
CA THR A 266 11.15 20.60 14.03
C THR A 266 11.11 20.67 12.49
N GLY A 267 12.26 20.40 11.86
CA GLY A 267 12.33 20.23 10.42
C GLY A 267 11.70 18.90 9.97
N LEU A 268 11.68 18.66 8.67
CA LEU A 268 11.21 17.40 8.10
C LEU A 268 12.28 16.33 8.28
N ARG A 269 11.93 15.16 8.83
CA ARG A 269 12.88 14.04 8.93
C ARG A 269 13.05 13.39 7.57
N VAL A 270 14.28 13.16 7.16
CA VAL A 270 14.60 12.36 5.98
C VAL A 270 14.37 10.90 6.33
N ALA A 271 13.25 10.34 5.87
CA ALA A 271 12.93 8.93 6.06
C ALA A 271 13.75 8.04 5.12
N TYR A 272 14.04 8.54 3.91
CA TYR A 272 14.80 7.85 2.89
C TYR A 272 15.45 8.81 1.90
N VAL A 273 16.60 8.42 1.34
CA VAL A 273 17.33 9.13 0.29
C VAL A 273 17.53 8.18 -0.88
N ASP A 274 17.04 8.56 -2.06
CA ASP A 274 17.26 7.82 -3.30
C ASP A 274 18.76 7.82 -3.66
N PRO A 275 19.45 6.66 -3.77
CA PRO A 275 20.89 6.57 -4.02
C PRO A 275 21.39 7.33 -5.23
N ASP A 276 20.58 7.41 -6.30
CA ASP A 276 20.94 8.08 -7.55
C ASP A 276 20.47 9.54 -7.59
N SER A 277 19.98 10.06 -6.45
CA SER A 277 19.39 11.38 -6.37
C SER A 277 20.39 12.52 -6.14
N PRO A 278 19.96 13.77 -6.45
CA PRO A 278 20.67 14.97 -6.03
C PRO A 278 21.02 15.04 -4.54
N ALA A 279 20.12 14.58 -3.66
CA ALA A 279 20.34 14.62 -2.23
C ALA A 279 21.43 13.64 -1.79
N ALA A 280 21.43 12.42 -2.33
CA ALA A 280 22.50 11.45 -2.10
C ALA A 280 23.85 11.99 -2.58
N ALA A 281 23.90 12.58 -3.78
CA ALA A 281 25.11 13.21 -4.32
C ALA A 281 25.64 14.38 -3.45
N ALA A 282 24.76 15.04 -2.69
CA ALA A 282 25.11 16.09 -1.74
C ALA A 282 25.49 15.55 -0.34
N GLY A 283 25.42 14.23 -0.14
CA GLY A 283 25.65 13.56 1.14
C GLY A 283 24.65 13.98 2.20
N ILE A 284 23.37 14.03 1.82
CA ILE A 284 22.24 14.01 2.75
C ILE A 284 21.95 12.54 3.06
N GLU A 285 21.72 12.24 4.32
CA GLU A 285 21.56 10.87 4.80
C GLU A 285 20.19 10.69 5.49
N GLN A 286 19.81 9.43 5.70
CA GLN A 286 18.62 9.09 6.48
C GLN A 286 18.73 9.66 7.90
N ASP A 287 17.59 10.01 8.48
CA ASP A 287 17.44 10.66 9.80
C ASP A 287 17.96 12.10 9.91
N ASP A 288 18.55 12.67 8.87
CA ASP A 288 18.79 14.11 8.79
C ASP A 288 17.45 14.87 8.92
N LEU A 289 17.45 16.04 9.56
CA LEU A 289 16.29 16.93 9.56
C LEU A 289 16.49 18.05 8.54
N VAL A 290 15.66 18.13 7.51
CA VAL A 290 15.62 19.28 6.60
C VAL A 290 14.97 20.46 7.32
N VAL A 291 15.75 21.51 7.57
CA VAL A 291 15.32 22.69 8.33
C VAL A 291 14.92 23.84 7.40
N SER A 292 15.63 24.02 6.28
CA SER A 292 15.30 25.05 5.30
C SER A 292 15.75 24.71 3.88
N ILE A 293 15.01 25.23 2.90
CA ILE A 293 15.35 25.19 1.47
C ILE A 293 15.46 26.63 0.98
N GLY A 294 16.67 27.01 0.58
CA GLY A 294 17.06 28.40 0.37
C GLY A 294 16.79 29.23 1.63
N ALA A 295 16.05 30.32 1.47
CA ALA A 295 15.66 31.19 2.58
C ALA A 295 14.40 30.72 3.34
N ASN A 296 13.72 29.67 2.89
CA ASN A 296 12.42 29.24 3.44
C ASN A 296 12.62 28.13 4.46
N LYS A 297 12.11 28.31 5.69
CA LYS A 297 12.05 27.23 6.67
C LYS A 297 11.02 26.20 6.23
N VAL A 298 11.32 24.92 6.42
CA VAL A 298 10.41 23.82 6.08
C VAL A 298 10.08 23.02 7.34
N LYS A 299 8.80 22.89 7.64
CA LYS A 299 8.29 22.17 8.82
C LYS A 299 7.21 21.16 8.44
N THR A 300 6.54 21.43 7.32
CA THR A 300 5.51 20.61 6.72
C THR A 300 5.91 20.26 5.28
N LEU A 301 5.34 19.19 4.73
CA LEU A 301 5.51 18.82 3.32
C LEU A 301 5.02 19.93 2.38
N VAL A 302 4.00 20.68 2.79
CA VAL A 302 3.54 21.85 2.05
C VAL A 302 4.57 22.97 2.04
N ASP A 303 5.27 23.24 3.16
CA ASP A 303 6.38 24.22 3.16
C ASP A 303 7.50 23.77 2.21
N TYR A 304 7.81 22.48 2.18
CA TYR A 304 8.79 21.89 1.27
C TYR A 304 8.39 22.14 -0.18
N ASN A 305 7.16 21.80 -0.56
CA ASN A 305 6.65 21.99 -1.91
C ASN A 305 6.63 23.47 -2.32
N GLU A 306 6.21 24.37 -1.43
CA GLU A 306 6.22 25.82 -1.66
C GLU A 306 7.65 26.39 -1.80
N ALA A 307 8.62 25.83 -1.07
CA ALA A 307 10.02 26.23 -1.19
C ALA A 307 10.63 25.75 -2.52
N ILE A 308 10.39 24.49 -2.90
CA ILE A 308 10.92 23.89 -4.13
C ILE A 308 10.28 24.46 -5.40
N LYS A 309 8.99 24.83 -5.37
CA LYS A 309 8.24 25.48 -6.48
C LYS A 309 8.94 26.72 -7.07
N LYS A 310 9.85 27.35 -6.31
CA LYS A 310 10.59 28.57 -6.70
C LYS A 310 11.75 28.32 -7.66
N TYR A 311 12.10 27.07 -7.89
CA TYR A 311 13.27 26.66 -8.66
C TYR A 311 12.85 25.87 -9.91
N LEU A 312 13.77 25.75 -10.87
CA LEU A 312 13.67 24.82 -11.99
C LEU A 312 14.60 23.61 -11.78
N PRO A 313 14.36 22.49 -12.48
CA PRO A 313 15.36 21.44 -12.60
C PRO A 313 16.71 21.99 -13.06
N ASP A 314 17.80 21.33 -12.63
CA ASP A 314 19.20 21.71 -12.83
C ASP A 314 19.67 23.00 -12.12
N GLU A 315 18.77 23.74 -11.45
CA GLU A 315 19.17 24.86 -10.61
C GLU A 315 19.81 24.39 -9.30
N LYS A 316 20.70 25.23 -8.75
CA LYS A 316 21.31 24.98 -7.44
C LYS A 316 20.51 25.64 -6.33
N VAL A 317 20.29 24.91 -5.25
CA VAL A 317 19.65 25.40 -4.03
C VAL A 317 20.45 24.99 -2.80
N ASP A 318 20.52 25.89 -1.82
CA ASP A 318 21.12 25.60 -0.53
C ASP A 318 20.08 24.98 0.40
N ILE A 319 20.37 23.79 0.91
CA ILE A 319 19.53 23.06 1.86
C ILE A 319 20.23 23.07 3.22
N THR A 320 19.57 23.59 4.23
CA THR A 320 20.06 23.51 5.61
C THR A 320 19.45 22.32 6.29
N ILE A 321 20.30 21.40 6.74
CA ILE A 321 19.96 20.19 7.45
C ILE A 321 20.49 20.23 8.88
N GLN A 322 19.87 19.47 9.78
CA GLN A 322 20.45 19.10 11.06
C GLN A 322 20.83 17.62 10.99
N SER A 323 22.13 17.35 10.93
CA SER A 323 22.72 16.02 10.82
C SER A 323 23.53 15.73 12.08
N GLU A 324 23.28 14.60 12.74
CA GLU A 324 23.89 14.22 14.03
C GLU A 324 23.85 15.35 15.09
N GLY A 325 22.77 16.13 15.11
CA GLY A 325 22.61 17.26 16.02
C GLY A 325 23.35 18.55 15.65
N LYS A 326 24.06 18.60 14.52
CA LYS A 326 24.74 19.80 14.00
C LYS A 326 24.00 20.36 12.79
N THR A 327 23.86 21.68 12.73
CA THR A 327 23.29 22.36 11.55
C THR A 327 24.36 22.54 10.47
N VAL A 328 24.08 22.05 9.26
CA VAL A 328 24.96 22.12 8.09
C VAL A 328 24.16 22.59 6.89
N THR A 329 24.76 23.40 6.01
CA THR A 329 24.15 23.81 4.74
C THR A 329 24.86 23.09 3.59
N LYS A 330 24.10 22.41 2.73
CA LYS A 330 24.56 21.69 1.55
C LYS A 330 24.01 22.39 0.29
N SER A 331 24.87 22.64 -0.70
CA SER A 331 24.43 23.18 -1.99
C SER A 331 24.13 22.01 -2.93
N VAL A 332 22.88 21.90 -3.40
CA VAL A 332 22.36 20.75 -4.16
C VAL A 332 21.90 21.22 -5.53
N THR A 333 22.31 20.53 -6.59
CA THR A 333 21.78 20.74 -7.95
C THR A 333 20.51 19.91 -8.13
N LEU A 334 19.36 20.52 -8.31
CA LEU A 334 18.07 19.86 -8.38
C LEU A 334 17.95 18.97 -9.63
N GLY A 335 17.30 17.81 -9.48
CA GLY A 335 16.89 16.97 -10.61
C GLY A 335 15.54 17.40 -11.17
N GLU A 336 15.07 16.72 -12.22
CA GLU A 336 13.68 16.81 -12.69
C GLU A 336 12.90 15.59 -12.18
N VAL A 337 11.69 15.78 -11.64
CA VAL A 337 10.77 14.65 -11.46
C VAL A 337 10.46 14.08 -12.83
N LEU A 338 11.07 12.94 -13.15
CA LEU A 338 10.77 12.18 -14.35
C LEU A 338 9.50 11.38 -14.06
N HIS A 339 8.33 11.99 -14.32
CA HIS A 339 7.16 11.18 -14.59
C HIS A 339 7.47 10.35 -15.84
N PRO A 340 7.23 9.03 -15.86
CA PRO A 340 7.24 8.29 -17.11
C PRO A 340 6.38 9.08 -18.08
N GLU A 341 6.94 9.46 -19.23
CA GLU A 341 6.26 10.39 -20.12
C GLU A 341 4.85 9.89 -20.38
N THR A 342 3.85 10.66 -19.93
CA THR A 342 2.49 10.53 -20.44
C THR A 342 2.58 10.92 -21.90
N LYS A 343 2.84 9.92 -22.76
CA LYS A 343 2.94 10.11 -24.20
C LYS A 343 1.60 10.64 -24.69
N TRP A 344 1.50 11.94 -24.95
CA TRP A 344 0.37 12.51 -25.69
C TRP A 344 0.83 13.43 -26.81
N ARG A 345 0.22 13.28 -28.01
CA ARG A 345 -0.25 14.36 -28.90
C ARG A 345 -1.07 13.83 -30.09
N GLU A 346 -2.20 14.51 -30.32
CA GLU A 346 -3.37 14.20 -31.17
C GLU A 346 -3.28 14.54 -32.68
N ASP A 347 -4.32 14.03 -33.39
CA ASP A 347 -5.06 14.53 -34.58
C ASP A 347 -4.79 13.82 -35.94
N ALA A 348 -5.65 13.79 -36.98
CA ALA A 348 -6.72 14.67 -37.46
C ALA A 348 -8.13 14.02 -37.52
N GLU A 349 -8.30 12.84 -36.92
CA GLU A 349 -9.61 12.19 -36.70
C GLU A 349 -9.86 11.81 -35.22
N GLY A 350 -8.95 12.22 -34.32
CA GLY A 350 -9.25 12.55 -32.91
C GLY A 350 -9.72 11.44 -31.96
N SER A 351 -9.29 10.19 -32.14
CA SER A 351 -9.53 9.13 -31.16
C SER A 351 -8.24 8.67 -30.48
N ASP A 352 -8.09 8.95 -29.19
CA ASP A 352 -7.03 8.39 -28.34
C ASP A 352 -7.56 7.27 -27.44
N LEU A 353 -6.85 6.14 -27.47
CA LEU A 353 -7.09 4.89 -26.74
C LEU A 353 -6.07 4.82 -25.59
N ASP A 354 -6.54 4.49 -24.38
CA ASP A 354 -5.74 4.33 -23.16
C ASP A 354 -5.04 2.95 -23.11
N ALA A 355 -4.01 2.80 -22.27
CA ALA A 355 -3.19 1.59 -22.19
C ALA A 355 -3.91 0.33 -21.64
N ASP A 356 -5.12 0.47 -21.06
CA ASP A 356 -6.12 -0.60 -20.94
C ASP A 356 -7.40 -0.31 -21.76
N ARG A 357 -7.62 0.92 -22.25
CA ARG A 357 -8.62 1.20 -23.30
C ARG A 357 -8.12 0.79 -24.67
N GLY A 358 -8.23 -0.51 -24.91
CA GLY A 358 -8.14 -1.15 -26.22
C GLY A 358 -8.55 -2.61 -26.14
N LYS A 359 -8.46 -3.18 -24.93
CA LYS A 359 -8.85 -4.56 -24.64
C LYS A 359 -10.30 -4.59 -24.18
N THR A 360 -11.19 -5.02 -25.07
CA THR A 360 -12.62 -5.21 -24.74
C THR A 360 -12.90 -6.57 -24.11
N LYS A 361 -11.85 -7.38 -23.87
CA LYS A 361 -11.94 -8.75 -23.40
C LYS A 361 -10.81 -9.07 -22.41
N ILE A 362 -11.12 -9.97 -21.48
CA ILE A 362 -10.16 -10.65 -20.62
C ILE A 362 -10.27 -12.15 -20.85
N GLY A 363 -9.22 -12.89 -20.54
CA GLY A 363 -9.25 -14.33 -20.55
C GLY A 363 -8.08 -14.92 -19.83
N ASP A 364 -8.16 -16.21 -19.57
CA ASP A 364 -7.08 -16.97 -18.98
C ASP A 364 -6.60 -17.98 -20.01
N SER A 365 -5.35 -17.86 -20.44
CA SER A 365 -4.77 -18.77 -21.43
C SER A 365 -4.52 -20.17 -20.88
N HIS A 366 -4.29 -20.33 -19.58
CA HIS A 366 -4.03 -21.61 -18.92
C HIS A 366 -5.32 -22.43 -18.78
N PHE A 367 -6.38 -21.80 -18.29
CA PHE A 367 -7.71 -22.38 -18.17
C PHE A 367 -8.54 -22.25 -19.45
N GLY A 368 -8.01 -21.60 -20.49
CA GLY A 368 -8.55 -21.62 -21.85
C GLY A 368 -9.89 -20.91 -21.99
N TRP A 369 -10.16 -19.87 -21.22
CA TRP A 369 -11.43 -19.12 -21.29
C TRP A 369 -11.23 -17.64 -21.65
N SER A 370 -12.25 -17.00 -22.18
CA SER A 370 -12.29 -15.55 -22.41
C SER A 370 -13.70 -14.99 -22.24
N MET A 371 -13.80 -13.69 -21.95
CA MET A 371 -15.08 -12.98 -21.87
C MET A 371 -14.89 -11.49 -22.13
N LYS A 372 -16.00 -10.75 -22.28
CA LYS A 372 -15.95 -9.28 -22.35
C LYS A 372 -15.45 -8.71 -21.02
N TYR A 373 -14.63 -7.67 -21.11
CA TYR A 373 -14.18 -6.88 -19.96
C TYR A 373 -14.80 -5.48 -20.05
N PRO A 374 -15.96 -5.25 -19.43
CA PRO A 374 -16.62 -3.96 -19.48
C PRO A 374 -15.83 -2.92 -18.69
N ALA A 375 -15.86 -1.68 -19.14
CA ALA A 375 -15.24 -0.57 -18.43
C ALA A 375 -15.85 -0.45 -17.02
N GLY A 376 -14.99 -0.41 -16.00
CA GLY A 376 -15.42 -0.34 -14.59
C GLY A 376 -15.47 -1.69 -13.88
N LEU A 377 -15.31 -2.82 -14.56
CA LEU A 377 -15.03 -4.09 -13.90
C LEU A 377 -13.56 -4.10 -13.46
N VAL A 378 -13.30 -4.30 -12.18
CA VAL A 378 -11.95 -4.31 -11.60
C VAL A 378 -11.63 -5.72 -11.13
N LYS A 379 -10.47 -6.25 -11.53
CA LYS A 379 -9.97 -7.52 -11.00
C LYS A 379 -9.74 -7.38 -9.49
N GLY A 380 -10.43 -8.22 -8.72
CA GLY A 380 -10.23 -8.36 -7.29
C GLY A 380 -9.15 -9.40 -7.01
N HIS A 381 -9.46 -10.36 -6.14
CA HIS A 381 -8.55 -11.44 -5.81
C HIS A 381 -8.50 -12.50 -6.92
N GLN A 382 -7.31 -13.04 -7.18
CA GLN A 382 -7.09 -14.29 -7.93
C GLN A 382 -6.34 -15.26 -7.01
N SER A 383 -6.76 -16.53 -7.00
CA SER A 383 -6.09 -17.59 -6.24
C SER A 383 -4.65 -17.79 -6.73
N GLU A 384 -3.81 -18.37 -5.88
CA GLU A 384 -2.41 -18.63 -6.23
C GLU A 384 -2.31 -19.67 -7.37
N GLU A 385 -3.24 -20.62 -7.42
CA GLU A 385 -3.41 -21.59 -8.51
C GLU A 385 -4.05 -20.99 -9.77
N GLY A 386 -4.46 -19.72 -9.74
CA GLY A 386 -5.14 -19.04 -10.84
C GLY A 386 -6.54 -19.58 -11.19
N ASP A 387 -6.97 -20.66 -10.54
CA ASP A 387 -8.21 -21.39 -10.79
C ASP A 387 -9.46 -20.66 -10.30
N SER A 388 -9.28 -19.59 -9.51
CA SER A 388 -10.34 -18.70 -9.06
C SER A 388 -9.93 -17.26 -9.28
N VAL A 389 -10.80 -16.48 -9.90
CA VAL A 389 -10.64 -15.03 -10.02
C VAL A 389 -11.95 -14.34 -9.72
N SER A 390 -11.87 -13.27 -8.95
CA SER A 390 -12.99 -12.39 -8.64
C SER A 390 -12.80 -11.04 -9.30
N PHE A 391 -13.91 -10.41 -9.61
CA PHE A 391 -14.00 -9.07 -10.12
C PHE A 391 -15.11 -8.35 -9.38
N VAL A 392 -14.89 -7.07 -9.13
CA VAL A 392 -15.86 -6.21 -8.51
C VAL A 392 -16.11 -5.05 -9.46
N ASP A 393 -17.36 -4.73 -9.70
CA ASP A 393 -17.69 -3.47 -10.36
C ASP A 393 -17.22 -2.31 -9.47
N ALA A 394 -16.52 -1.33 -10.07
CA ALA A 394 -15.94 -0.20 -9.34
C ALA A 394 -16.98 0.63 -8.55
N LYS A 395 -18.27 0.51 -8.88
CA LYS A 395 -19.38 1.17 -8.18
C LYS A 395 -20.07 0.24 -7.17
N GLY A 396 -19.53 -0.96 -6.95
CA GLY A 396 -20.04 -1.98 -6.05
C GLY A 396 -21.42 -2.54 -6.41
N GLU A 397 -21.89 -2.43 -7.66
CA GLU A 397 -23.25 -2.91 -7.99
C GLU A 397 -23.36 -4.42 -8.12
N PHE A 398 -22.30 -5.04 -8.62
CA PHE A 398 -22.22 -6.48 -8.82
C PHE A 398 -20.78 -6.94 -8.65
N SER A 399 -20.62 -8.22 -8.35
CA SER A 399 -19.35 -8.92 -8.44
C SER A 399 -19.49 -10.11 -9.36
N LEU A 400 -18.39 -10.48 -9.97
CA LEU A 400 -18.28 -11.64 -10.85
C LEU A 400 -17.13 -12.49 -10.33
N SER A 401 -17.36 -13.79 -10.14
CA SER A 401 -16.29 -14.74 -9.92
C SER A 401 -16.31 -15.82 -11.00
N ILE A 402 -15.12 -16.31 -11.33
CA ILE A 402 -14.90 -17.43 -12.22
C ILE A 402 -14.05 -18.41 -11.44
N GLN A 403 -14.58 -19.60 -11.21
CA GLN A 403 -13.88 -20.70 -10.57
C GLN A 403 -13.79 -21.88 -11.54
N VAL A 404 -12.65 -22.56 -11.56
CA VAL A 404 -12.36 -23.69 -12.42
C VAL A 404 -11.98 -24.89 -11.56
N ASP A 405 -12.90 -25.84 -11.42
CA ASP A 405 -12.63 -27.08 -10.69
C ASP A 405 -12.23 -28.19 -11.66
N ASN A 406 -11.27 -29.04 -11.29
CA ASN A 406 -10.97 -30.26 -12.04
C ASN A 406 -12.10 -31.28 -11.80
N GLU A 407 -12.70 -31.77 -12.88
CA GLU A 407 -13.82 -32.71 -12.81
C GLU A 407 -13.53 -33.91 -13.72
N SER A 408 -13.18 -35.04 -13.11
CA SER A 408 -12.76 -36.24 -13.85
C SER A 408 -13.92 -37.00 -14.50
N ASP A 409 -15.16 -36.76 -14.07
CA ASP A 409 -16.33 -37.51 -14.49
C ASP A 409 -17.22 -36.74 -15.48
N GLU A 410 -17.77 -37.43 -16.50
CA GLU A 410 -18.82 -36.84 -17.34
C GLU A 410 -20.11 -36.65 -16.51
N LEU A 411 -20.42 -35.40 -16.17
CA LEU A 411 -21.63 -35.08 -15.43
C LEU A 411 -22.86 -35.04 -16.36
N SER A 412 -23.90 -35.79 -16.00
CA SER A 412 -25.23 -35.62 -16.62
C SER A 412 -25.78 -34.20 -16.35
N PRO A 413 -26.67 -33.65 -17.20
CA PRO A 413 -27.30 -32.34 -16.97
C PRO A 413 -27.92 -32.18 -15.57
N SER A 414 -28.55 -33.25 -15.05
CA SER A 414 -29.10 -33.27 -13.69
C SER A 414 -28.04 -33.32 -12.60
N ALA A 415 -26.93 -34.04 -12.83
CA ALA A 415 -25.82 -34.09 -11.88
C ALA A 415 -25.11 -32.74 -11.80
N LEU A 416 -24.85 -32.10 -12.95
CA LEU A 416 -24.28 -30.76 -13.00
C LEU A 416 -25.18 -29.73 -12.29
N LEU A 417 -26.49 -29.79 -12.53
CA LEU A 417 -27.44 -28.93 -11.83
C LEU A 417 -27.49 -29.19 -10.32
N ASN A 418 -27.22 -30.41 -9.84
CA ASN A 418 -27.20 -30.74 -8.40
C ASN A 418 -25.89 -30.26 -7.76
N LEU A 419 -24.78 -30.42 -8.49
CA LEU A 419 -23.46 -29.99 -8.05
C LEU A 419 -23.42 -28.49 -7.78
N LEU A 420 -24.01 -27.68 -8.67
CA LEU A 420 -24.07 -26.21 -8.50
C LEU A 420 -25.02 -25.74 -7.38
N THR A 421 -25.85 -26.61 -6.82
CA THR A 421 -26.80 -26.23 -5.75
C THR A 421 -26.31 -26.60 -4.35
N GLY A 422 -25.13 -27.23 -4.23
CA GLY A 422 -24.61 -27.72 -2.95
C GLY A 422 -25.41 -28.89 -2.37
N SER A 423 -24.83 -29.57 -1.39
CA SER A 423 -25.57 -30.44 -0.47
C SER A 423 -26.10 -29.58 0.70
N GLU A 424 -27.22 -29.93 1.33
CA GLU A 424 -27.78 -29.19 2.49
C GLU A 424 -26.83 -29.19 3.73
N GLU A 425 -25.63 -29.79 3.66
CA GLU A 425 -24.69 -29.95 4.78
C GLU A 425 -23.46 -29.02 4.73
N ASP A 426 -23.23 -28.26 3.65
CA ASP A 426 -22.03 -27.42 3.47
C ASP A 426 -22.26 -25.94 3.82
N ASP A 427 -22.38 -25.63 5.12
CA ASP A 427 -22.64 -24.29 5.70
C ASP A 427 -21.47 -23.26 5.57
N TYR A 428 -20.45 -23.53 4.73
CA TYR A 428 -19.22 -22.72 4.66
C TYR A 428 -18.98 -21.99 3.33
N ASP A 429 -19.84 -22.15 2.33
CA ASP A 429 -19.74 -21.43 1.05
C ASP A 429 -20.71 -20.24 1.01
N ASP A 430 -20.20 -19.05 1.37
CA ASP A 430 -20.92 -17.77 1.49
C ASP A 430 -21.62 -17.31 0.18
N MET A 431 -21.41 -18.03 -0.92
CA MET A 431 -21.99 -17.73 -2.24
C MET A 431 -22.97 -18.79 -2.75
N THR A 432 -23.40 -19.75 -1.93
CA THR A 432 -24.52 -20.63 -2.27
C THR A 432 -25.87 -19.91 -2.05
N PRO A 433 -26.81 -19.99 -3.00
CA PRO A 433 -28.09 -19.32 -2.84
C PRO A 433 -28.92 -19.99 -1.73
N SER A 434 -29.16 -19.25 -0.64
CA SER A 434 -30.10 -19.62 0.45
C SER A 434 -31.51 -19.98 -0.02
N THR A 435 -31.94 -19.50 -1.20
CA THR A 435 -33.21 -19.89 -1.84
C THR A 435 -33.06 -19.92 -3.35
N ILE A 436 -33.30 -21.08 -3.96
CA ILE A 436 -33.26 -21.26 -5.42
C ILE A 436 -34.55 -20.71 -6.04
N LEU A 437 -34.40 -19.78 -6.98
CA LEU A 437 -35.48 -19.15 -7.73
C LEU A 437 -35.62 -19.73 -9.15
N GLU A 438 -34.48 -20.09 -9.76
CA GLU A 438 -34.42 -20.68 -11.09
C GLU A 438 -33.38 -21.79 -11.11
N ARG A 439 -33.72 -22.89 -11.77
CA ARG A 439 -32.82 -24.03 -11.97
C ARG A 439 -33.08 -24.63 -13.34
N GLN A 440 -32.13 -24.46 -14.24
CA GLN A 440 -32.33 -24.83 -15.64
C GLN A 440 -31.04 -25.28 -16.31
N TYR A 441 -31.14 -26.33 -17.13
CA TYR A 441 -30.08 -26.67 -18.08
C TYR A 441 -30.35 -25.98 -19.42
N VAL A 442 -29.42 -25.15 -19.88
CA VAL A 442 -29.55 -24.36 -21.10
C VAL A 442 -28.77 -25.02 -22.22
N LYS A 443 -29.48 -25.48 -23.26
CA LYS A 443 -28.88 -26.02 -24.48
C LYS A 443 -28.59 -24.86 -25.44
N ARG A 444 -27.34 -24.42 -25.48
CA ARG A 444 -26.82 -23.42 -26.43
C ARG A 444 -25.85 -24.10 -27.39
N GLU A 445 -25.89 -23.73 -28.66
CA GLU A 445 -24.94 -24.22 -29.66
C GLU A 445 -23.51 -23.81 -29.25
N GLY A 446 -22.59 -24.78 -29.17
CA GLY A 446 -21.20 -24.57 -28.79
C GLY A 446 -20.87 -24.71 -27.29
N SER A 447 -21.75 -24.33 -26.37
CA SER A 447 -21.47 -24.45 -24.92
C SER A 447 -22.77 -24.55 -24.09
N PRO A 448 -23.29 -25.77 -23.83
CA PRO A 448 -24.41 -25.94 -22.91
C PRO A 448 -23.95 -25.69 -21.47
N PHE A 449 -24.86 -25.20 -20.62
CA PHE A 449 -24.52 -24.88 -19.23
C PHE A 449 -25.70 -25.12 -18.29
N ALA A 450 -25.39 -25.39 -17.02
CA ALA A 450 -26.36 -25.38 -15.94
C ALA A 450 -26.46 -23.95 -15.38
N LYS A 451 -27.68 -23.44 -15.23
CA LYS A 451 -28.00 -22.12 -14.70
C LYS A 451 -28.75 -22.28 -13.38
N ILE A 452 -28.21 -21.70 -12.32
CA ILE A 452 -28.87 -21.54 -11.02
C ILE A 452 -29.04 -20.05 -10.77
N VAL A 453 -30.25 -19.64 -10.41
CA VAL A 453 -30.51 -18.29 -9.88
C VAL A 453 -31.11 -18.44 -8.52
N GLY A 454 -30.62 -17.70 -7.55
CA GLY A 454 -31.17 -17.71 -6.21
C GLY A 454 -30.88 -16.46 -5.42
N ARG A 455 -31.49 -16.37 -4.25
CA ARG A 455 -31.30 -15.28 -3.30
C ARG A 455 -30.19 -15.67 -2.32
N SER A 456 -29.25 -14.75 -2.09
CA SER A 456 -28.25 -14.88 -1.02
C SER A 456 -28.60 -13.90 0.08
N GLY A 457 -29.07 -14.42 1.23
CA GLY A 457 -29.44 -13.63 2.40
C GLY A 457 -30.48 -12.52 2.13
N ASP A 458 -30.31 -11.39 2.81
CA ASP A 458 -31.08 -10.16 2.57
C ASP A 458 -30.40 -9.20 1.57
N ASP A 459 -29.18 -9.54 1.14
CA ASP A 459 -28.23 -8.62 0.50
C ASP A 459 -28.28 -8.64 -1.03
N GLY A 460 -28.66 -9.75 -1.66
CA GLY A 460 -28.69 -9.80 -3.13
C GLY A 460 -29.13 -11.10 -3.78
N TYR A 461 -28.88 -11.18 -5.08
CA TYR A 461 -29.21 -12.31 -5.94
C TYR A 461 -27.95 -12.84 -6.62
N ILE A 462 -27.83 -14.16 -6.70
CA ILE A 462 -26.73 -14.85 -7.36
C ILE A 462 -27.26 -15.56 -8.59
N GLN A 463 -26.56 -15.39 -9.71
CA GLN A 463 -26.71 -16.22 -10.91
C GLN A 463 -25.41 -16.97 -11.18
N THR A 464 -25.46 -18.29 -11.07
CA THR A 464 -24.34 -19.20 -11.37
C THR A 464 -24.57 -19.89 -12.71
N ARG A 465 -23.55 -19.89 -13.57
CA ARG A 465 -23.50 -20.69 -14.79
C ARG A 465 -22.33 -21.68 -14.71
N GLY A 466 -22.64 -22.96 -14.69
CA GLY A 466 -21.64 -24.03 -14.72
C GLY A 466 -21.49 -24.62 -16.11
N TYR A 467 -20.27 -24.62 -16.63
CA TYR A 467 -19.89 -25.19 -17.92
C TYR A 467 -18.95 -26.37 -17.70
N LEU A 468 -19.24 -27.51 -18.33
CA LEU A 468 -18.33 -28.66 -18.33
C LEU A 468 -17.58 -28.69 -19.67
N HIS A 469 -16.26 -28.65 -19.64
CA HIS A 469 -15.43 -28.69 -20.85
C HIS A 469 -14.06 -29.31 -20.54
N GLU A 470 -13.68 -30.32 -21.31
CA GLU A 470 -12.38 -31.00 -21.24
C GLU A 470 -11.96 -31.44 -19.82
N GLY A 471 -12.90 -32.01 -19.05
CA GLY A 471 -12.62 -32.49 -17.69
C GLY A 471 -12.47 -31.37 -16.64
N ARG A 472 -13.00 -30.17 -16.94
CA ARG A 472 -13.06 -29.04 -16.01
C ARG A 472 -14.47 -28.50 -15.89
N LEU A 473 -14.82 -28.08 -14.69
CA LEU A 473 -16.04 -27.36 -14.37
C LEU A 473 -15.74 -25.88 -14.18
N TYR A 474 -16.26 -25.04 -15.07
CA TYR A 474 -16.16 -23.59 -14.97
C TYR A 474 -17.44 -23.05 -14.34
N LYS A 475 -17.34 -22.50 -13.13
CA LYS A 475 -18.43 -21.83 -12.42
C LYS A 475 -18.27 -20.32 -12.60
N VAL A 476 -19.12 -19.72 -13.43
CA VAL A 476 -19.19 -18.27 -13.62
C VAL A 476 -20.35 -17.75 -12.76
N GLN A 477 -20.03 -17.06 -11.68
CA GLN A 477 -21.01 -16.59 -10.71
C GLN A 477 -21.09 -15.07 -10.73
N LEU A 478 -22.30 -14.54 -10.86
CA LEU A 478 -22.58 -13.13 -10.76
C LEU A 478 -23.43 -12.87 -9.52
N PHE A 479 -22.93 -12.09 -8.58
CA PHE A 479 -23.71 -11.56 -7.47
C PHE A 479 -24.14 -10.13 -7.78
N VAL A 480 -25.44 -9.84 -7.60
CA VAL A 480 -26.01 -8.52 -7.82
C VAL A 480 -26.75 -8.08 -6.56
N MET A 481 -26.44 -6.88 -6.06
CA MET A 481 -27.14 -6.31 -4.91
C MET A 481 -28.65 -6.19 -5.20
N LYS A 482 -29.47 -6.40 -4.17
CA LYS A 482 -30.94 -6.44 -4.28
C LYS A 482 -31.55 -5.22 -4.99
N ASP A 483 -31.01 -4.03 -4.73
CA ASP A 483 -31.47 -2.76 -5.32
C ASP A 483 -31.17 -2.62 -6.82
N HIS A 484 -30.34 -3.50 -7.37
CA HIS A 484 -29.95 -3.48 -8.79
C HIS A 484 -30.51 -4.66 -9.57
N TYR A 485 -30.89 -5.74 -8.89
CA TYR A 485 -31.42 -6.94 -9.52
C TYR A 485 -32.78 -6.69 -10.21
N ASN A 486 -33.67 -5.89 -9.64
CA ASN A 486 -35.01 -5.65 -10.20
C ASN A 486 -35.05 -4.64 -11.36
N ASN A 487 -33.89 -4.26 -11.92
CA ASN A 487 -33.80 -3.35 -13.05
C ASN A 487 -33.62 -4.15 -14.36
N ASP A 488 -34.71 -4.28 -15.14
CA ASP A 488 -34.73 -5.06 -16.39
C ASP A 488 -33.64 -4.65 -17.40
N PHE A 489 -33.25 -3.37 -17.44
CA PHE A 489 -32.18 -2.90 -18.33
C PHE A 489 -30.81 -3.40 -17.86
N LYS A 490 -30.54 -3.37 -16.55
CA LYS A 490 -29.30 -3.89 -15.97
C LYS A 490 -29.22 -5.42 -16.04
N GLN A 491 -30.35 -6.12 -15.86
CA GLN A 491 -30.39 -7.57 -16.03
C GLN A 491 -29.97 -8.02 -17.43
N ASN A 492 -30.32 -7.28 -18.48
CA ASN A 492 -29.86 -7.59 -19.83
C ASN A 492 -28.35 -7.42 -19.96
N SER A 493 -27.76 -6.34 -19.41
CA SER A 493 -26.31 -6.17 -19.44
C SER A 493 -25.55 -7.25 -18.65
N TYR A 494 -26.11 -7.70 -17.53
CA TYR A 494 -25.55 -8.80 -16.73
C TYR A 494 -25.61 -10.14 -17.46
N ASN A 495 -26.73 -10.43 -18.12
CA ASN A 495 -26.85 -11.61 -18.95
C ASN A 495 -25.95 -11.53 -20.19
N ASP A 496 -25.79 -10.36 -20.81
CA ASP A 496 -24.86 -10.14 -21.93
C ASP A 496 -23.40 -10.37 -21.52
N LEU A 497 -23.03 -9.96 -20.30
CA LEU A 497 -21.71 -10.21 -19.73
C LEU A 497 -21.48 -11.71 -19.52
N LEU A 498 -22.41 -12.40 -18.85
CA LEU A 498 -22.34 -13.85 -18.65
C LEU A 498 -22.42 -14.65 -19.97
N ASP A 499 -23.17 -14.15 -20.95
CA ASP A 499 -23.28 -14.74 -22.29
C ASP A 499 -22.00 -14.57 -23.11
N SER A 500 -21.15 -13.61 -22.73
CA SER A 500 -19.88 -13.36 -23.40
C SER A 500 -18.78 -14.33 -23.00
N PHE A 501 -18.97 -15.09 -21.91
CA PHE A 501 -18.04 -16.11 -21.48
C PHE A 501 -17.91 -17.23 -22.51
N LYS A 502 -16.68 -17.57 -22.86
CA LYS A 502 -16.32 -18.56 -23.87
C LYS A 502 -15.26 -19.48 -23.32
N LEU A 503 -15.41 -20.77 -23.59
CA LEU A 503 -14.44 -21.82 -23.32
C LEU A 503 -13.42 -21.89 -24.48
N SER A 504 -12.80 -20.74 -24.76
CA SER A 504 -11.73 -20.61 -25.74
C SER A 504 -10.91 -19.36 -25.44
N PHE A 505 -9.59 -19.45 -25.58
CA PHE A 505 -8.66 -18.32 -25.50
C PHE A 505 -7.92 -18.15 -26.83
N ASN A 506 -7.82 -16.92 -27.35
CA ASN A 506 -7.09 -16.63 -28.58
C ASN A 506 -5.92 -15.70 -28.28
N ALA A 507 -4.71 -16.25 -28.16
CA ALA A 507 -3.50 -15.49 -27.86
C ALA A 507 -3.12 -14.44 -28.94
N GLN A 508 -3.71 -14.53 -30.14
CA GLN A 508 -3.49 -13.57 -31.22
C GLN A 508 -4.54 -12.43 -31.25
N ASP A 509 -5.52 -12.44 -30.35
CA ASP A 509 -6.50 -11.36 -30.23
C ASP A 509 -5.91 -10.22 -29.41
N GLU A 510 -5.43 -9.16 -30.06
CA GLU A 510 -4.86 -7.98 -29.40
C GLU A 510 -5.86 -7.26 -28.47
N SER A 511 -7.16 -7.51 -28.62
CA SER A 511 -8.21 -6.99 -27.73
C SER A 511 -8.45 -7.84 -26.48
N LEU A 512 -7.75 -8.97 -26.34
CA LEU A 512 -7.84 -9.91 -25.23
C LEU A 512 -6.65 -9.71 -24.28
N LYS A 513 -6.93 -9.36 -23.03
CA LYS A 513 -5.93 -9.36 -21.96
C LYS A 513 -5.84 -10.77 -21.38
N ASP A 514 -4.67 -11.38 -21.47
CA ASP A 514 -4.36 -12.59 -20.69
C ASP A 514 -4.18 -12.18 -19.23
N ILE A 515 -4.99 -12.76 -18.35
CA ILE A 515 -4.91 -12.56 -16.90
C ILE A 515 -4.41 -13.82 -16.19
N SER A 516 -3.97 -14.82 -16.95
CA SER A 516 -3.38 -16.05 -16.44
C SER A 516 -2.22 -15.73 -15.51
N SER A 517 -2.22 -16.39 -14.34
CA SER A 517 -1.05 -16.45 -13.46
C SER A 517 0.02 -17.40 -14.01
N TYR A 518 -0.15 -17.96 -15.21
CA TYR A 518 0.81 -18.85 -15.87
C TYR A 518 1.29 -18.30 -17.21
N SER A 519 2.59 -18.42 -17.49
CA SER A 519 3.21 -18.12 -18.79
C SER A 519 4.21 -19.20 -19.16
N SER A 520 4.16 -19.67 -20.41
CA SER A 520 5.07 -20.70 -20.95
C SER A 520 5.15 -21.98 -20.11
N GLY A 521 4.08 -22.32 -19.38
CA GLY A 521 4.02 -23.48 -18.48
C GLY A 521 4.59 -23.27 -17.07
N ASN A 522 4.90 -22.02 -16.71
CA ASN A 522 5.39 -21.60 -15.39
C ASN A 522 4.37 -20.69 -14.71
N THR A 523 4.28 -20.75 -13.38
CA THR A 523 3.50 -19.81 -12.56
C THR A 523 4.27 -18.50 -12.40
N ILE A 524 3.64 -17.37 -12.68
CA ILE A 524 4.17 -16.03 -12.43
C ILE A 524 3.78 -15.62 -11.01
N TYR A 525 4.80 -15.31 -10.21
CA TYR A 525 4.62 -14.61 -8.95
C TYR A 525 4.67 -13.10 -9.17
N THR A 526 3.89 -12.35 -8.39
CA THR A 526 4.02 -10.89 -8.26
C THR A 526 3.77 -10.50 -6.81
N ASN A 527 4.51 -9.52 -6.30
CA ASN A 527 4.30 -8.99 -4.95
C ASN A 527 3.97 -7.50 -4.94
N GLU A 528 3.62 -6.99 -3.75
CA GLU A 528 3.32 -5.58 -3.49
C GLU A 528 4.50 -4.63 -3.82
N TYR A 529 5.72 -5.16 -3.92
CA TYR A 529 6.93 -4.40 -4.26
C TYR A 529 7.13 -4.25 -5.78
N GLY A 530 6.22 -4.79 -6.59
CA GLY A 530 6.31 -4.77 -8.06
C GLY A 530 7.29 -5.80 -8.63
N LEU A 531 7.85 -6.70 -7.81
CA LEU A 531 8.70 -7.79 -8.27
C LEU A 531 7.82 -8.91 -8.85
N SER A 532 8.16 -9.36 -10.05
CA SER A 532 7.57 -10.54 -10.67
C SER A 532 8.62 -11.49 -11.23
N PHE A 533 8.35 -12.80 -11.21
CA PHE A 533 9.19 -13.83 -11.82
C PHE A 533 8.39 -15.11 -12.04
N ALA A 534 8.86 -15.97 -12.94
CA ALA A 534 8.22 -17.23 -13.28
C ALA A 534 8.91 -18.43 -12.61
N LEU A 535 8.11 -19.30 -11.99
CA LEU A 535 8.52 -20.56 -11.38
C LEU A 535 7.86 -21.75 -12.09
N PRO A 536 8.50 -22.93 -12.11
CA PRO A 536 7.85 -24.15 -12.60
C PRO A 536 6.53 -24.39 -11.87
N THR A 537 5.51 -24.89 -12.58
CA THR A 537 4.17 -25.16 -12.05
C THR A 537 4.11 -26.12 -10.86
N SER A 538 5.17 -26.90 -10.63
CA SER A 538 5.32 -27.77 -9.46
C SER A 538 5.70 -27.02 -8.18
N TRP A 539 6.01 -25.72 -8.28
CA TRP A 539 6.35 -24.88 -7.15
C TRP A 539 5.12 -24.24 -6.54
N GLN A 540 5.09 -24.16 -5.22
CA GLN A 540 3.99 -23.60 -4.43
C GLN A 540 4.53 -22.60 -3.42
N LYS A 541 3.75 -21.56 -3.14
CA LYS A 541 4.07 -20.57 -2.13
C LYS A 541 3.70 -21.08 -0.74
N SER A 542 4.47 -20.67 0.27
CA SER A 542 4.19 -20.98 1.67
C SER A 542 3.07 -20.09 2.20
N SER A 543 2.05 -20.70 2.80
CA SER A 543 1.00 -20.01 3.54
C SER A 543 1.39 -19.70 5.01
N TYR A 544 2.53 -20.23 5.50
CA TYR A 544 2.90 -20.20 6.92
C TYR A 544 3.95 -19.15 7.27
N THR A 545 4.68 -18.61 6.29
CA THR A 545 5.73 -17.62 6.52
C THR A 545 5.24 -16.24 6.09
N GLY A 546 5.44 -15.22 6.93
CA GLY A 546 5.23 -13.81 6.53
C GLY A 546 6.19 -13.32 5.43
N ASN A 547 7.12 -14.17 5.00
CA ASN A 547 8.03 -13.95 3.88
C ASN A 547 7.54 -14.68 2.63
N SER A 548 7.89 -14.16 1.46
CA SER A 548 7.59 -14.76 0.15
C SER A 548 8.47 -15.99 -0.10
N ALA A 549 8.14 -17.12 0.52
CA ALA A 549 8.85 -18.39 0.36
C ALA A 549 8.08 -19.35 -0.56
N PHE A 550 8.81 -20.07 -1.41
CA PHE A 550 8.28 -21.03 -2.38
C PHE A 550 9.05 -22.33 -2.29
N PHE A 551 8.37 -23.44 -2.57
CA PHE A 551 8.92 -24.78 -2.49
C PHE A 551 8.53 -25.60 -3.70
N ASN A 552 9.41 -26.48 -4.16
CA ASN A 552 9.03 -27.52 -5.11
C ASN A 552 8.10 -28.57 -4.45
N ALA A 553 7.56 -29.48 -5.27
CA ALA A 553 6.52 -30.42 -4.84
C ALA A 553 6.93 -31.36 -3.67
N ASP A 554 8.22 -31.68 -3.51
CA ASP A 554 8.74 -32.54 -2.44
C ASP A 554 9.45 -31.78 -1.32
N TYR A 555 9.45 -30.45 -1.37
CA TYR A 555 10.10 -29.54 -0.42
C TYR A 555 11.63 -29.72 -0.33
N SER A 556 12.27 -30.35 -1.32
CA SER A 556 13.74 -30.43 -1.37
C SER A 556 14.39 -29.10 -1.77
N GLN A 557 13.68 -28.30 -2.56
CA GLN A 557 14.14 -27.00 -3.06
C GLN A 557 13.26 -25.88 -2.50
N MET A 558 13.90 -24.76 -2.17
CA MET A 558 13.23 -23.58 -1.64
C MET A 558 13.74 -22.32 -2.32
N LEU A 559 12.83 -21.40 -2.59
CA LEU A 559 13.13 -20.03 -3.01
C LEU A 559 12.56 -19.06 -1.97
N GLN A 560 13.33 -18.09 -1.52
CA GLN A 560 12.89 -17.02 -0.65
C GLN A 560 13.14 -15.68 -1.30
N VAL A 561 12.18 -14.76 -1.15
CA VAL A 561 12.32 -13.38 -1.58
C VAL A 561 12.29 -12.48 -0.37
N HIS A 562 13.34 -11.67 -0.26
CA HIS A 562 13.50 -10.63 0.75
C HIS A 562 13.55 -9.28 0.04
N VAL A 563 12.67 -8.35 0.44
CA VAL A 563 12.64 -6.98 -0.08
C VAL A 563 12.75 -6.02 1.08
N THR A 564 13.74 -5.14 1.02
CA THR A 564 13.98 -4.08 2.01
C THR A 564 14.22 -2.76 1.30
N SER A 565 14.10 -1.64 1.99
CA SER A 565 14.49 -0.34 1.44
C SER A 565 16.01 -0.23 1.40
N ALA A 566 16.55 0.33 0.32
CA ALA A 566 17.96 0.74 0.32
C ALA A 566 18.15 1.89 1.32
N SER A 567 19.32 2.00 1.91
CA SER A 567 19.73 3.14 2.75
C SER A 567 20.68 4.06 1.98
N SER A 568 20.85 5.31 2.43
CA SER A 568 21.85 6.21 1.82
C SER A 568 23.25 5.61 1.95
N GLY A 569 23.94 5.43 0.82
CA GLY A 569 25.27 4.80 0.78
C GLY A 569 25.28 3.28 0.62
N ASP A 570 24.11 2.63 0.57
CA ASP A 570 24.03 1.22 0.21
C ASP A 570 24.62 1.00 -1.18
N THR A 571 25.53 0.04 -1.27
CA THR A 571 26.06 -0.43 -2.55
C THR A 571 25.85 -1.93 -2.63
N LEU A 572 25.51 -2.38 -3.84
CA LEU A 572 25.31 -3.80 -4.11
C LEU A 572 26.51 -4.67 -3.67
N ALA A 573 27.73 -4.18 -3.87
CA ALA A 573 28.95 -4.88 -3.47
C ALA A 573 29.13 -4.93 -1.94
N ALA A 574 28.86 -3.83 -1.23
CA ALA A 574 28.95 -3.82 0.24
C ALA A 574 27.89 -4.73 0.87
N TRP A 575 26.68 -4.74 0.31
CA TRP A 575 25.60 -5.61 0.75
C TRP A 575 25.94 -7.10 0.54
N ALA A 576 26.32 -7.50 -0.67
CA ALA A 576 26.71 -8.89 -0.94
C ALA A 576 27.92 -9.35 -0.10
N ASP A 577 28.89 -8.46 0.16
CA ASP A 577 30.03 -8.77 1.03
C ASP A 577 29.63 -8.90 2.51
N ARG A 578 28.64 -8.12 2.97
CA ARG A 578 28.04 -8.27 4.30
C ARG A 578 27.42 -9.65 4.46
N GLU A 579 26.53 -10.05 3.56
CA GLU A 579 25.86 -11.36 3.60
C GLU A 579 26.87 -12.51 3.55
N ARG A 580 27.85 -12.40 2.65
CA ARG A 580 28.96 -13.34 2.59
C ARG A 580 29.64 -13.48 3.95
N LYS A 581 30.08 -12.37 4.56
CA LYS A 581 30.76 -12.38 5.86
C LYS A 581 29.90 -12.95 6.98
N GLN A 582 28.59 -12.68 6.97
CA GLN A 582 27.67 -13.25 7.95
C GLN A 582 27.61 -14.78 7.81
N PHE A 583 27.43 -15.29 6.58
CA PHE A 583 27.49 -16.73 6.29
C PHE A 583 28.84 -17.34 6.69
N GLU A 584 29.94 -16.64 6.39
CA GLU A 584 31.29 -17.07 6.74
C GLU A 584 31.52 -17.22 8.25
N ALA A 585 30.93 -16.33 9.04
CA ALA A 585 31.01 -16.31 10.49
C ALA A 585 30.13 -17.38 11.15
N GLN A 586 29.09 -17.85 10.47
CA GLN A 586 28.14 -18.83 10.98
C GLN A 586 28.70 -20.26 10.95
N TYR A 587 29.45 -20.63 9.90
CA TYR A 587 29.96 -21.99 9.72
C TYR A 587 31.49 -22.06 9.71
N VAL A 588 32.02 -23.14 10.29
CA VAL A 588 33.43 -23.50 10.22
C VAL A 588 33.79 -23.83 8.77
N GLN A 589 34.95 -23.36 8.28
CA GLN A 589 35.38 -23.45 6.87
C GLN A 589 35.23 -24.85 6.25
N LYS A 590 35.43 -25.93 7.02
CA LYS A 590 35.27 -27.32 6.55
C LYS A 590 33.83 -27.66 6.13
N TYR A 591 32.83 -27.00 6.71
CA TYR A 591 31.41 -27.30 6.59
C TYR A 591 30.65 -26.25 5.75
N ARG A 592 31.39 -25.36 5.07
CA ARG A 592 30.84 -24.39 4.14
C ARG A 592 31.69 -24.23 2.89
N LYS A 593 31.06 -23.75 1.82
CA LYS A 593 31.67 -23.24 0.60
C LYS A 593 30.92 -21.97 0.24
N ILE A 594 31.63 -20.98 -0.27
CA ILE A 594 31.02 -19.76 -0.81
C ILE A 594 31.94 -19.25 -1.91
N THR A 595 31.37 -18.78 -3.01
CA THR A 595 32.13 -18.19 -4.11
C THR A 595 32.25 -16.67 -3.93
N ASP A 596 33.17 -16.06 -4.67
CA ASP A 596 33.10 -14.62 -4.85
C ASP A 596 31.84 -14.26 -5.67
N PRO A 597 31.24 -13.07 -5.48
CA PRO A 597 30.06 -12.66 -6.22
C PRO A 597 30.31 -12.59 -7.74
N GLU A 598 29.41 -13.16 -8.52
CA GLU A 598 29.39 -13.08 -9.98
C GLU A 598 28.48 -11.94 -10.44
N GLU A 599 28.95 -11.11 -11.36
CA GLU A 599 28.15 -10.03 -11.94
C GLU A 599 27.14 -10.56 -12.97
N LEU A 600 25.92 -10.04 -12.93
CA LEU A 600 24.87 -10.27 -13.92
C LEU A 600 23.95 -9.04 -14.04
N THR A 601 22.90 -9.16 -14.85
CA THR A 601 21.87 -8.13 -15.02
C THR A 601 20.51 -8.74 -14.76
N LEU A 602 19.73 -8.14 -13.85
CA LEU A 602 18.37 -8.55 -13.51
C LEU A 602 17.45 -7.33 -13.57
N ALA A 603 16.23 -7.49 -14.08
CA ALA A 603 15.26 -6.40 -14.21
C ALA A 603 15.82 -5.09 -14.85
N GLY A 604 16.83 -5.21 -15.72
CA GLY A 604 17.49 -4.08 -16.39
C GLY A 604 18.56 -3.33 -15.57
N VAL A 605 18.91 -3.81 -14.36
CA VAL A 605 19.92 -3.19 -13.48
C VAL A 605 21.07 -4.15 -13.16
N PRO A 606 22.26 -3.65 -12.74
CA PRO A 606 23.33 -4.48 -12.24
C PRO A 606 22.89 -5.35 -11.06
N ALA A 607 23.33 -6.61 -11.05
CA ALA A 607 23.00 -7.60 -10.04
C ALA A 607 24.24 -8.43 -9.69
N LEU A 608 24.24 -9.05 -8.51
CA LEU A 608 25.27 -9.97 -8.05
C LEU A 608 24.65 -11.32 -7.70
N LYS A 609 25.34 -12.41 -8.05
CA LYS A 609 24.99 -13.76 -7.63
C LYS A 609 26.09 -14.32 -6.74
N THR A 610 25.74 -14.78 -5.55
CA THR A 610 26.67 -15.47 -4.66
C THR A 610 26.24 -16.92 -4.51
N THR A 611 27.10 -17.86 -4.87
CA THR A 611 26.83 -19.29 -4.70
C THR A 611 27.42 -19.77 -3.38
N TYR A 612 26.64 -20.51 -2.60
CA TYR A 612 27.05 -21.04 -1.31
C TYR A 612 26.67 -22.52 -1.16
N ALA A 613 27.29 -23.19 -0.20
CA ALA A 613 26.87 -24.49 0.25
C ALA A 613 27.30 -24.72 1.70
N GLU A 614 26.50 -25.42 2.47
CA GLU A 614 26.78 -25.77 3.85
C GLU A 614 26.26 -27.16 4.20
N THR A 615 26.68 -27.67 5.35
CA THR A 615 26.09 -28.89 5.88
C THR A 615 26.08 -28.91 7.40
N LEU A 616 24.93 -29.33 7.95
CA LEU A 616 24.76 -29.70 9.35
C LEU A 616 24.61 -31.22 9.52
N GLY A 617 24.86 -32.01 8.47
CA GLY A 617 24.57 -33.44 8.49
C GLY A 617 25.20 -34.24 7.35
N ASN A 618 24.48 -35.25 6.89
CA ASN A 618 24.97 -36.19 5.87
C ASN A 618 24.89 -35.63 4.45
N LYS A 619 24.03 -34.64 4.23
CA LYS A 619 23.77 -34.00 2.96
C LYS A 619 24.25 -32.56 3.01
N TRP A 620 24.77 -32.09 1.89
CA TRP A 620 25.06 -30.68 1.71
C TRP A 620 23.82 -30.00 1.16
N THR A 621 23.53 -28.81 1.66
CA THR A 621 22.62 -27.87 1.02
C THR A 621 23.49 -26.92 0.23
N ALA A 622 23.13 -26.67 -1.02
CA ALA A 622 23.72 -25.64 -1.85
C ALA A 622 22.67 -24.60 -2.18
N GLY A 623 23.11 -23.44 -2.62
CA GLY A 623 22.23 -22.37 -2.99
C GLY A 623 22.94 -21.25 -3.71
N TYR A 624 22.15 -20.31 -4.19
CA TYR A 624 22.63 -19.03 -4.65
C TYR A 624 21.69 -17.92 -4.19
N SER A 625 22.29 -16.77 -3.87
CA SER A 625 21.59 -15.54 -3.52
C SER A 625 21.78 -14.54 -4.66
N LEU A 626 20.68 -14.02 -5.19
CA LEU A 626 20.67 -12.96 -6.19
C LEU A 626 20.38 -11.63 -5.51
N PHE A 627 21.27 -10.68 -5.66
CA PHE A 627 21.18 -9.34 -5.09
C PHE A 627 21.03 -8.33 -6.21
N PHE A 628 20.06 -7.43 -6.11
CA PHE A 628 19.99 -6.25 -6.96
C PHE A 628 19.26 -5.11 -6.27
N ILE A 629 19.60 -3.88 -6.65
CA ILE A 629 18.97 -2.67 -6.14
C ILE A 629 18.28 -2.01 -7.32
N LYS A 630 16.99 -1.75 -7.18
CA LYS A 630 16.21 -1.05 -8.21
C LYS A 630 15.21 -0.10 -7.55
N ASP A 631 15.18 1.12 -8.05
CA ASP A 631 14.49 2.24 -7.41
C ASP A 631 14.96 2.38 -5.95
N LYS A 632 14.03 2.33 -4.99
CA LYS A 632 14.30 2.46 -3.56
C LYS A 632 14.46 1.16 -2.79
N TYR A 633 14.50 0.01 -3.46
CA TYR A 633 14.45 -1.29 -2.81
C TYR A 633 15.65 -2.17 -3.15
N LYS A 634 16.10 -2.91 -2.14
CA LYS A 634 17.03 -4.04 -2.23
C LYS A 634 16.20 -5.31 -2.37
N TYR A 635 16.47 -6.07 -3.43
CA TYR A 635 15.82 -7.34 -3.71
C TYR A 635 16.85 -8.45 -3.56
N GLU A 636 16.57 -9.38 -2.66
CA GLU A 636 17.33 -10.60 -2.45
C GLU A 636 16.44 -11.79 -2.79
N VAL A 637 16.92 -12.63 -3.71
CA VAL A 637 16.25 -13.87 -4.10
C VAL A 637 17.20 -15.03 -3.81
N ASP A 638 16.89 -15.77 -2.75
CA ASP A 638 17.65 -16.93 -2.31
C ASP A 638 17.03 -18.20 -2.82
N VAL A 639 17.84 -19.04 -3.48
CA VAL A 639 17.44 -20.38 -3.87
C VAL A 639 18.34 -21.38 -3.14
N SER A 640 17.75 -22.37 -2.48
CA SER A 640 18.46 -23.45 -1.79
C SER A 640 17.93 -24.82 -2.23
N TYR A 641 18.83 -25.79 -2.33
CA TYR A 641 18.58 -27.13 -2.86
C TYR A 641 19.61 -28.14 -2.33
N PRO A 642 19.36 -29.46 -2.39
CA PRO A 642 20.34 -30.46 -2.00
C PRO A 642 21.51 -30.48 -2.99
N GLN A 643 22.76 -30.45 -2.52
CA GLN A 643 23.93 -30.38 -3.40
C GLN A 643 24.07 -31.61 -4.32
N ASP A 644 23.48 -32.75 -3.96
CA ASP A 644 23.47 -33.97 -4.77
C ASP A 644 22.46 -33.92 -5.93
N GLU A 645 21.55 -32.94 -5.94
CA GLU A 645 20.74 -32.57 -7.09
C GLU A 645 21.58 -31.67 -8.02
N GLU A 646 22.50 -32.27 -8.77
CA GLU A 646 23.16 -31.63 -9.92
C GLU A 646 22.44 -32.06 -11.22
N GLY A 647 22.08 -31.13 -12.10
CA GLY A 647 21.43 -31.46 -13.37
C GLY A 647 20.73 -30.28 -14.06
N SER A 648 20.24 -30.54 -15.27
CA SER A 648 19.59 -29.54 -16.14
C SER A 648 18.40 -28.84 -15.49
N GLU A 649 17.67 -29.49 -14.58
CA GLU A 649 16.48 -28.92 -13.94
C GLU A 649 16.78 -27.69 -13.07
N LEU A 650 17.92 -27.68 -12.37
CA LEU A 650 18.34 -26.53 -11.57
C LEU A 650 18.86 -25.40 -12.44
N ASP A 651 19.60 -25.73 -13.50
CA ASP A 651 20.05 -24.77 -14.50
C ASP A 651 18.85 -24.11 -15.21
N ASP A 652 17.82 -24.90 -15.52
CA ASP A 652 16.56 -24.44 -16.12
C ASP A 652 15.78 -23.54 -15.14
N LEU A 653 15.73 -23.88 -13.85
CA LEU A 653 15.14 -23.03 -12.81
C LEU A 653 15.86 -21.69 -12.71
N LEU A 654 17.18 -21.70 -12.60
CA LEU A 654 17.99 -20.47 -12.54
C LEU A 654 17.82 -19.65 -13.82
N HIS A 655 17.81 -20.30 -14.98
CA HIS A 655 17.60 -19.63 -16.26
C HIS A 655 16.20 -19.00 -16.34
N SER A 656 15.16 -19.74 -15.97
CA SER A 656 13.78 -19.24 -15.90
C SER A 656 13.69 -18.04 -14.96
N LEU A 657 14.20 -18.17 -13.74
CA LEU A 657 14.16 -17.11 -12.75
C LEU A 657 14.88 -15.84 -13.25
N THR A 658 16.15 -15.98 -13.64
CA THR A 658 16.97 -14.83 -14.06
C THR A 658 16.49 -14.18 -15.36
N SER A 659 15.83 -14.92 -16.25
CA SER A 659 15.26 -14.37 -17.50
C SER A 659 13.87 -13.75 -17.34
N THR A 660 13.16 -14.03 -16.24
CA THR A 660 11.78 -13.56 -16.01
C THR A 660 11.65 -12.60 -14.84
N ILE A 661 12.72 -12.38 -14.05
CA ILE A 661 12.72 -11.35 -13.02
C ILE A 661 12.50 -9.97 -13.67
N GLU A 662 11.38 -9.37 -13.29
CA GLU A 662 11.00 -8.01 -13.63
C GLU A 662 10.64 -7.26 -12.36
N VAL A 663 10.85 -5.94 -12.38
CA VAL A 663 10.35 -5.04 -11.34
C VAL A 663 9.59 -3.95 -12.06
N ASP A 664 8.29 -3.97 -11.87
CA ASP A 664 7.34 -3.05 -12.45
C ASP A 664 6.89 -2.02 -11.42
N LYS A 665 7.21 -0.76 -11.69
CA LYS A 665 6.89 0.37 -10.82
C LYS A 665 5.40 0.68 -10.81
N ASP A 666 4.67 0.38 -11.89
CA ASP A 666 3.25 0.69 -12.03
C ASP A 666 2.38 -0.32 -11.26
N ASN A 667 2.88 -1.55 -11.07
CA ASN A 667 2.25 -2.60 -10.26
C ASN A 667 2.71 -2.60 -8.80
N ARG A 668 3.61 -1.70 -8.41
CA ARG A 668 4.07 -1.56 -7.02
C ARG A 668 3.05 -0.76 -6.21
N ASP A 669 2.79 -1.21 -4.99
CA ASP A 669 1.98 -0.48 -4.04
C ASP A 669 2.63 0.89 -3.71
N GLN A 670 1.87 1.95 -3.93
CA GLN A 670 2.32 3.33 -3.75
C GLN A 670 2.29 3.79 -2.30
N GLU A 671 1.64 3.04 -1.40
CA GLU A 671 1.56 3.33 0.03
C GLU A 671 2.75 2.77 0.83
N LEU A 672 3.69 2.11 0.16
CA LEU A 672 4.87 1.52 0.80
C LEU A 672 5.84 2.58 1.35
N GLY A 673 5.96 2.61 2.67
CA GLY A 673 6.97 3.37 3.40
C GLY A 673 8.35 2.70 3.43
N PHE A 674 9.23 3.16 4.32
CA PHE A 674 10.57 2.58 4.52
C PHE A 674 10.50 1.20 5.18
N ILE A 675 11.20 0.22 4.60
CA ILE A 675 11.28 -1.16 5.08
C ILE A 675 12.70 -1.39 5.58
N GLN A 676 12.86 -1.40 6.90
CA GLN A 676 14.17 -1.60 7.52
C GLN A 676 14.74 -2.98 7.17
N ASP A 677 15.95 -3.00 6.62
CA ASP A 677 16.78 -4.19 6.57
C ASP A 677 17.17 -4.57 8.01
N LEU A 678 16.59 -5.67 8.50
CA LEU A 678 16.82 -6.12 9.87
C LEU A 678 18.24 -6.65 10.07
N ASP A 679 18.90 -7.13 9.02
CA ASP A 679 20.26 -7.67 9.09
C ASP A 679 21.30 -6.57 9.34
N GLU A 680 20.97 -5.31 9.02
CA GLU A 680 21.75 -4.12 9.42
C GLU A 680 21.67 -3.85 10.93
N LEU A 681 20.55 -4.22 11.56
CA LEU A 681 20.32 -4.03 12.99
C LEU A 681 20.83 -5.19 13.84
N ILE A 682 21.24 -6.31 13.20
CA ILE A 682 21.78 -7.47 13.91
C ILE A 682 23.13 -7.10 14.53
N ASP A 683 23.13 -6.93 15.85
CA ASP A 683 24.33 -7.02 16.66
C ASP A 683 24.41 -8.44 17.26
N PRO A 684 25.33 -9.31 16.79
CA PRO A 684 25.41 -10.68 17.26
C PRO A 684 25.86 -10.79 18.73
N ASN A 685 26.35 -9.70 19.33
CA ASN A 685 26.72 -9.64 20.74
C ASN A 685 25.63 -9.02 21.62
N ARG A 686 24.58 -8.47 21.02
CA ARG A 686 23.44 -7.92 21.75
C ARG A 686 22.68 -9.05 22.41
N THR A 687 22.41 -8.85 23.70
CA THR A 687 21.70 -9.83 24.51
C THR A 687 20.44 -9.22 25.10
N ILE A 688 19.43 -10.05 25.22
CA ILE A 688 18.21 -9.75 25.98
C ILE A 688 18.20 -10.51 27.30
N THR A 689 17.57 -9.92 28.31
CA THR A 689 17.38 -10.59 29.60
C THR A 689 16.12 -11.45 29.57
N TYR A 690 16.30 -12.77 29.61
CA TYR A 690 15.22 -13.72 29.87
C TYR A 690 15.08 -13.95 31.38
N LYS A 691 13.87 -13.78 31.92
CA LYS A 691 13.56 -13.97 33.33
C LYS A 691 12.44 -14.98 33.50
N ASN A 692 12.72 -16.06 34.22
CA ASN A 692 11.74 -17.06 34.64
C ASN A 692 11.42 -16.86 36.12
N GLN A 693 10.26 -16.29 36.41
CA GLN A 693 9.83 -15.99 37.78
C GLN A 693 9.33 -17.21 38.52
N LYS A 694 8.72 -18.19 37.82
CA LYS A 694 8.23 -19.41 38.44
C LYS A 694 9.37 -20.30 38.92
N TYR A 695 10.35 -20.54 38.05
CA TYR A 695 11.50 -21.39 38.33
C TYR A 695 12.76 -20.59 38.71
N LYS A 696 12.61 -19.33 39.08
CA LYS A 696 13.60 -18.53 39.84
C LYS A 696 14.99 -18.39 39.19
N TYR A 697 15.05 -18.14 37.88
CA TYR A 697 16.31 -17.84 37.22
C TYR A 697 16.20 -16.70 36.22
N THR A 698 17.34 -16.11 35.89
CA THR A 698 17.50 -15.13 34.82
C THR A 698 18.74 -15.46 33.98
N LEU A 699 18.72 -15.07 32.72
CA LEU A 699 19.76 -15.36 31.74
C LEU A 699 19.86 -14.20 30.73
N GLN A 700 21.06 -13.87 30.29
CA GLN A 700 21.30 -13.02 29.12
C GLN A 700 21.46 -13.91 27.90
N ILE A 701 20.60 -13.76 26.91
CA ILE A 701 20.55 -14.59 25.70
C ILE A 701 20.79 -13.71 24.49
N PRO A 702 21.61 -14.14 23.50
CA PRO A 702 21.72 -13.44 22.22
C PRO A 702 20.36 -13.18 21.60
N GLU A 703 20.11 -11.94 21.17
CA GLU A 703 18.80 -11.52 20.62
C GLU A 703 18.40 -12.36 19.40
N MET A 704 19.39 -12.77 18.60
CA MET A 704 19.24 -13.60 17.40
C MET A 704 18.76 -15.05 17.66
N TRP A 705 18.69 -15.52 18.90
CA TRP A 705 18.22 -16.88 19.21
C TRP A 705 16.69 -16.94 19.25
N THR A 706 16.09 -17.97 18.65
CA THR A 706 14.66 -17.93 18.25
C THR A 706 13.64 -17.87 19.40
N SER A 707 14.01 -18.18 20.63
CA SER A 707 13.10 -18.18 21.78
C SER A 707 13.06 -16.85 22.56
N SER A 708 13.75 -15.83 22.04
CA SER A 708 13.72 -14.43 22.46
C SER A 708 12.46 -13.67 22.02
N LYS A 709 11.74 -14.18 21.02
CA LYS A 709 10.57 -13.51 20.43
C LYS A 709 9.43 -13.40 21.45
N SER A 710 8.80 -12.22 21.50
CA SER A 710 7.88 -11.71 22.54
C SER A 710 6.61 -12.52 22.80
N TYR A 711 6.32 -13.56 22.01
CA TYR A 711 5.08 -14.35 22.07
C TYR A 711 5.20 -15.65 22.89
N ASP A 712 6.40 -16.01 23.35
CA ASP A 712 6.57 -17.24 24.12
C ASP A 712 6.12 -17.07 25.58
N ASN A 713 5.46 -18.11 26.11
CA ASN A 713 4.94 -18.13 27.47
C ASN A 713 6.11 -18.01 28.46
N LYS A 714 6.17 -16.88 29.20
CA LYS A 714 7.16 -16.69 30.26
C LYS A 714 6.83 -17.69 31.36
N ASP A 715 7.84 -18.38 31.89
CA ASP A 715 7.73 -19.42 32.95
C ASP A 715 7.44 -20.86 32.52
N GLN A 716 7.94 -21.29 31.36
CA GLN A 716 7.98 -22.70 30.99
C GLN A 716 8.91 -23.53 31.90
N VAL A 717 8.53 -24.80 32.08
CA VAL A 717 9.30 -25.82 32.84
C VAL A 717 10.58 -26.23 32.11
N SER A 718 10.50 -26.29 30.79
CA SER A 718 11.61 -26.50 29.87
C SER A 718 11.65 -25.30 28.94
N LYS A 719 12.80 -24.63 28.87
CA LYS A 719 13.01 -23.50 27.96
C LYS A 719 14.21 -23.77 27.09
N SER A 720 13.99 -23.77 25.77
CA SER A 720 15.02 -23.98 24.76
C SER A 720 15.32 -22.68 24.01
N PHE A 721 16.58 -22.33 23.90
CA PHE A 721 17.08 -21.26 23.05
C PHE A 721 17.85 -21.86 21.89
N LEU A 722 17.24 -21.83 20.70
CA LEU A 722 17.77 -22.46 19.50
C LEU A 722 18.55 -21.44 18.66
N PHE A 723 19.60 -21.93 18.02
CA PHE A 723 20.38 -21.24 17.01
C PHE A 723 20.87 -22.26 15.97
N THR A 724 21.42 -21.80 14.84
CA THR A 724 21.90 -22.70 13.79
C THR A 724 22.86 -23.75 14.36
N GLY A 725 22.54 -25.04 14.19
CA GLY A 725 23.37 -26.17 14.61
C GLY A 725 23.56 -26.32 16.12
N GLY A 726 22.71 -25.72 16.96
CA GLY A 726 22.85 -25.86 18.41
C GLY A 726 21.70 -25.30 19.24
N TYR A 727 21.82 -25.48 20.56
CA TYR A 727 20.86 -24.98 21.53
C TYR A 727 21.46 -24.78 22.92
N LEU A 728 20.76 -23.98 23.72
CA LEU A 728 20.84 -23.97 25.18
C LEU A 728 19.45 -24.32 25.74
N THR A 729 19.33 -25.36 26.55
CA THR A 729 18.07 -25.68 27.26
C THR A 729 18.25 -25.54 28.76
N ILE A 730 17.18 -25.12 29.43
CA ILE A 730 17.06 -25.15 30.89
C ILE A 730 15.76 -25.86 31.23
N ASP A 731 15.88 -27.03 31.84
CA ASP A 731 14.78 -27.80 32.41
C ASP A 731 14.79 -27.60 33.92
N ALA A 732 13.63 -27.34 34.52
CA ALA A 732 13.44 -27.19 35.95
C ALA A 732 12.43 -28.23 36.47
N ASP A 733 12.82 -29.03 37.46
CA ASP A 733 11.97 -30.04 38.09
C ASP A 733 11.78 -29.73 39.58
N THR A 734 10.53 -29.72 40.02
CA THR A 734 10.15 -29.50 41.43
C THR A 734 9.65 -30.77 42.13
N ASN A 735 9.52 -31.87 41.39
CA ASN A 735 8.93 -33.12 41.87
C ASN A 735 9.98 -34.21 42.10
N THR A 736 11.10 -34.16 41.37
CA THR A 736 12.18 -35.14 41.45
C THR A 736 13.37 -34.59 42.22
N SER A 737 14.02 -35.43 43.04
CA SER A 737 15.24 -35.03 43.75
C SER A 737 16.42 -34.90 42.78
N TYR A 738 17.41 -34.09 43.16
CA TYR A 738 18.64 -33.96 42.37
C TYR A 738 19.39 -35.30 42.25
N GLU A 739 19.42 -36.08 43.33
CA GLU A 739 20.07 -37.39 43.36
C GLU A 739 19.38 -38.39 42.41
N ASP A 740 18.04 -38.36 42.35
CA ASP A 740 17.28 -39.23 41.45
C ASP A 740 17.48 -38.81 39.98
N LEU A 741 17.47 -37.52 39.67
CA LEU A 741 17.74 -37.03 38.31
C LEU A 741 19.16 -37.39 37.85
N VAL A 742 20.18 -37.23 38.70
CA VAL A 742 21.56 -37.64 38.38
C VAL A 742 21.62 -39.14 38.12
N LYS A 743 20.91 -39.95 38.91
CA LYS A 743 20.85 -41.41 38.72
C LYS A 743 20.17 -41.78 37.39
N GLU A 744 19.12 -41.06 37.01
CA GLU A 744 18.44 -41.24 35.71
C GLU A 744 19.36 -40.86 34.54
N GLU A 745 20.07 -39.73 34.62
CA GLU A 745 21.02 -39.29 33.60
C GLU A 745 22.22 -40.25 33.51
N ASP A 746 22.80 -40.70 34.62
CA ASP A 746 23.87 -41.71 34.63
C ASP A 746 23.44 -42.99 33.89
N ALA A 747 22.22 -43.46 34.16
CA ALA A 747 21.68 -44.63 33.48
C ALA A 747 21.47 -44.36 31.98
N ALA A 748 21.03 -43.16 31.60
CA ALA A 748 20.84 -42.76 30.21
C ALA A 748 22.16 -42.67 29.44
N GLN A 749 23.17 -41.99 30.01
CA GLN A 749 24.50 -41.83 29.41
C GLN A 749 25.19 -43.19 29.22
N LYS A 750 25.13 -44.05 30.24
CA LYS A 750 25.66 -45.41 30.16
C LYS A 750 24.94 -46.23 29.09
N LYS A 751 23.61 -46.17 29.03
CA LYS A 751 22.81 -46.88 28.02
C LYS A 751 23.15 -46.42 26.61
N SER A 752 23.34 -45.12 26.39
CA SER A 752 23.74 -44.56 25.09
C SER A 752 25.11 -45.08 24.66
N HIS A 753 26.10 -45.06 25.56
CA HIS A 753 27.44 -45.62 25.29
C HIS A 753 27.42 -47.14 25.04
N GLU A 754 26.61 -47.89 25.78
CA GLU A 754 26.43 -49.33 25.55
C GLU A 754 25.74 -49.64 24.22
N SER A 755 24.87 -48.73 23.75
CA SER A 755 24.14 -48.87 22.48
C SER A 755 25.00 -48.49 21.27
N ASP A 756 25.89 -47.51 21.44
CA ASP A 756 26.83 -47.08 20.40
C ASP A 756 28.18 -46.71 21.03
N SER A 757 29.21 -47.48 20.69
CA SER A 757 30.57 -47.26 21.21
C SER A 757 31.20 -45.95 20.76
N GLU A 758 30.70 -45.31 19.69
CA GLU A 758 31.15 -43.97 19.26
C GLU A 758 30.58 -42.86 20.16
N TYR A 759 29.53 -43.13 20.94
CA TYR A 759 29.00 -42.21 21.94
C TYR A 759 29.93 -42.13 23.14
N ALA A 760 30.86 -41.19 23.14
CA ALA A 760 31.79 -41.00 24.24
C ALA A 760 31.29 -39.91 25.20
N TYR A 761 31.25 -40.23 26.50
CA TYR A 761 30.95 -39.24 27.53
C TYR A 761 31.92 -39.33 28.71
N THR A 762 32.06 -38.21 29.41
CA THR A 762 32.77 -38.12 30.69
C THR A 762 31.89 -37.37 31.69
N ASP A 763 31.95 -37.76 32.94
CA ASP A 763 31.25 -37.08 34.03
C ASP A 763 32.21 -36.64 35.15
N GLU A 764 31.93 -35.50 35.76
CA GLU A 764 32.69 -34.98 36.91
C GLU A 764 31.81 -34.18 37.86
N GLU A 765 32.21 -34.10 39.12
CA GLU A 765 31.67 -33.13 40.07
C GLU A 765 32.34 -31.77 39.84
N THR A 766 31.55 -30.73 39.68
CA THR A 766 32.05 -29.38 39.45
C THR A 766 31.31 -28.34 40.28
N THR A 767 31.76 -27.10 40.21
CA THR A 767 31.10 -25.95 40.82
C THR A 767 30.81 -24.93 39.73
N ILE A 768 29.53 -24.60 39.55
CA ILE A 768 29.08 -23.59 38.59
C ILE A 768 28.99 -22.22 39.26
N LEU A 769 28.62 -21.21 38.48
CA LEU A 769 28.50 -19.83 38.96
C LEU A 769 27.54 -19.71 40.14
N GLY A 770 27.90 -18.86 41.10
CA GLY A 770 27.20 -18.76 42.39
C GLY A 770 27.62 -19.80 43.43
N GLY A 771 28.63 -20.62 43.15
CA GLY A 771 29.17 -21.60 44.11
C GLY A 771 28.30 -22.86 44.26
N VAL A 772 27.35 -23.06 43.35
CA VAL A 772 26.45 -24.22 43.35
C VAL A 772 27.20 -25.45 42.85
N LYS A 773 27.16 -26.54 43.62
CA LYS A 773 27.72 -27.82 43.20
C LYS A 773 26.85 -28.42 42.10
N ALA A 774 27.47 -28.92 41.05
CA ALA A 774 26.79 -29.52 39.92
C ALA A 774 27.49 -30.80 39.49
N LYS A 775 26.69 -31.74 38.99
CA LYS A 775 27.19 -32.84 38.17
C LYS A 775 27.29 -32.35 36.73
N LYS A 776 28.45 -32.54 36.10
CA LYS A 776 28.69 -32.16 34.70
C LYS A 776 28.91 -33.41 33.88
N TYR A 777 28.24 -33.47 32.73
CA TYR A 777 28.47 -34.46 31.69
C TYR A 777 28.97 -33.76 30.43
N GLU A 778 30.01 -34.30 29.80
CA GLU A 778 30.46 -33.88 28.48
C GLU A 778 30.33 -35.03 27.50
N VAL A 779 29.53 -34.84 26.47
CA VAL A 779 29.29 -35.82 25.40
C VAL A 779 29.97 -35.33 24.13
N ASN A 780 30.73 -36.23 23.50
CA ASN A 780 31.24 -36.05 22.15
C ASN A 780 30.73 -37.22 21.30
N TYR A 781 29.92 -36.91 20.29
CA TYR A 781 29.32 -37.92 19.43
C TYR A 781 29.18 -37.40 18.00
N VAL A 782 29.07 -38.31 17.03
CA VAL A 782 28.89 -37.98 15.61
C VAL A 782 27.46 -38.29 15.22
N SER A 783 26.67 -37.25 14.97
CA SER A 783 25.32 -37.39 14.44
C SER A 783 25.31 -36.96 12.99
N ALA A 784 24.81 -37.81 12.09
CA ALA A 784 24.76 -37.54 10.66
C ALA A 784 26.10 -37.01 10.10
N LYS A 785 27.22 -37.69 10.42
CA LYS A 785 28.61 -37.33 10.02
C LYS A 785 29.13 -35.98 10.54
N VAL A 786 28.36 -35.23 11.33
CA VAL A 786 28.83 -34.01 11.99
C VAL A 786 29.03 -34.30 13.47
N PRO A 787 30.28 -34.19 13.98
CA PRO A 787 30.52 -34.29 15.41
C PRO A 787 29.78 -33.16 16.13
N TYR A 788 29.20 -33.42 17.29
CA TYR A 788 28.71 -32.38 18.19
C TYR A 788 29.36 -32.52 19.56
N LYS A 789 29.36 -31.40 20.30
CA LYS A 789 29.65 -31.40 21.73
C LYS A 789 28.40 -30.99 22.47
N GLU A 790 27.98 -31.80 23.43
CA GLU A 790 26.94 -31.44 24.40
C GLU A 790 27.57 -31.40 25.80
N THR A 791 27.25 -30.36 26.56
CA THR A 791 27.59 -30.26 27.97
C THR A 791 26.32 -30.13 28.78
N THR A 792 26.12 -31.04 29.73
CA THR A 792 24.95 -31.06 30.61
C THR A 792 25.38 -30.75 32.02
N TYR A 793 24.77 -29.74 32.64
CA TYR A 793 24.95 -29.41 34.04
C TYR A 793 23.67 -29.75 34.81
N MET A 794 23.79 -30.59 35.83
CA MET A 794 22.70 -30.93 36.74
C MET A 794 23.02 -30.44 38.14
N PHE A 795 22.10 -29.73 38.77
CA PHE A 795 22.29 -29.18 40.11
C PHE A 795 20.95 -28.89 40.76
N SER A 796 20.96 -28.62 42.07
CA SER A 796 19.79 -28.11 42.78
C SER A 796 20.06 -26.73 43.38
N GLN A 797 19.09 -25.84 43.26
CA GLN A 797 19.07 -24.55 43.91
C GLN A 797 17.64 -24.22 44.32
N ASN A 798 17.43 -23.69 45.53
CA ASN A 798 16.09 -23.31 46.02
C ASN A 798 15.04 -24.43 45.97
N GLN A 799 15.43 -25.69 46.23
CA GLN A 799 14.56 -26.88 46.15
C GLN A 799 14.02 -27.19 44.74
N ILE A 800 14.64 -26.61 43.72
CA ILE A 800 14.37 -26.92 42.31
C ILE A 800 15.61 -27.62 41.78
N ALA A 801 15.43 -28.75 41.11
CA ALA A 801 16.51 -29.39 40.38
C ALA A 801 16.51 -28.88 38.94
N TYR A 802 17.68 -28.57 38.41
CA TYR A 802 17.85 -28.03 37.07
C TYR A 802 18.72 -28.94 36.23
N THR A 803 18.37 -29.07 34.96
CA THR A 803 19.20 -29.65 33.92
C THR A 803 19.43 -28.59 32.85
N VAL A 804 20.68 -28.17 32.68
CA VAL A 804 21.06 -27.18 31.67
C VAL A 804 21.90 -27.89 30.60
N ARG A 805 21.40 -27.95 29.36
CA ARG A 805 22.12 -28.56 28.24
C ARG A 805 22.61 -27.49 27.28
N LEU A 806 23.88 -27.56 26.92
CA LEU A 806 24.51 -26.70 25.93
C LEU A 806 25.00 -27.61 24.80
N ARG A 807 24.41 -27.51 23.61
CA ARG A 807 24.83 -28.31 22.47
C ARG A 807 25.23 -27.43 21.30
N MET A 808 26.31 -27.82 20.64
CA MET A 808 26.76 -27.20 19.41
C MET A 808 27.40 -28.24 18.48
N ASP A 809 26.96 -28.25 17.24
CA ASP A 809 27.53 -29.07 16.18
C ASP A 809 28.87 -28.47 15.72
N ALA A 810 29.83 -29.33 15.35
CA ALA A 810 31.16 -28.92 14.89
C ALA A 810 31.11 -28.04 13.64
N ALA A 811 30.03 -28.16 12.86
CA ALA A 811 29.81 -27.36 11.66
C ALA A 811 29.68 -25.85 11.94
N VAL A 812 29.17 -25.49 13.12
CA VAL A 812 28.90 -24.09 13.52
C VAL A 812 29.73 -23.65 14.72
N ARG A 813 30.61 -24.52 15.25
CA ARG A 813 31.46 -24.23 16.41
C ARG A 813 32.67 -23.38 16.01
N THR A 814 32.40 -22.13 15.68
CA THR A 814 33.40 -21.07 15.56
C THR A 814 33.69 -20.49 16.95
N ASP A 815 34.87 -19.88 17.14
CA ASP A 815 35.24 -19.24 18.43
C ASP A 815 34.17 -18.24 18.90
N ALA A 816 33.56 -17.51 17.95
CA ALA A 816 32.51 -16.55 18.24
C ALA A 816 31.20 -17.21 18.72
N ASN A 817 30.77 -18.30 18.06
CA ASN A 817 29.57 -19.04 18.47
C ASN A 817 29.75 -19.71 19.83
N GLU A 818 30.90 -20.34 20.04
CA GLU A 818 31.23 -20.98 21.33
C GLU A 818 31.32 -19.94 22.45
N ALA A 819 31.93 -18.77 22.21
CA ALA A 819 31.97 -17.68 23.16
C ALA A 819 30.56 -17.16 23.50
N ARG A 820 29.65 -17.03 22.52
CA ARG A 820 28.25 -16.62 22.75
C ARG A 820 27.51 -17.63 23.63
N LEU A 821 27.61 -18.92 23.31
CA LEU A 821 26.96 -19.99 24.09
C LEU A 821 27.49 -20.03 25.53
N ASN A 822 28.80 -19.95 25.71
CA ASN A 822 29.43 -19.93 27.03
C ASN A 822 29.08 -18.67 27.82
N LYS A 823 29.07 -17.49 27.17
CA LYS A 823 28.66 -16.22 27.80
C LYS A 823 27.19 -16.24 28.23
N ALA A 824 26.32 -16.81 27.40
CA ALA A 824 24.92 -16.99 27.73
C ALA A 824 24.78 -17.83 29.00
N PHE A 825 25.35 -19.04 29.03
CA PHE A 825 25.34 -19.89 30.24
C PHE A 825 25.99 -19.20 31.44
N ALA A 826 27.10 -18.48 31.23
CA ALA A 826 27.79 -17.77 32.30
C ALA A 826 27.01 -16.57 32.88
N SER A 827 25.89 -16.19 32.25
CA SER A 827 25.02 -15.13 32.75
C SER A 827 23.87 -15.66 33.62
N LEU A 828 23.78 -16.99 33.81
CA LEU A 828 22.74 -17.62 34.63
C LEU A 828 22.85 -17.13 36.07
N GLN A 829 21.76 -16.57 36.57
CA GLN A 829 21.63 -16.14 37.96
C GLN A 829 20.32 -16.65 38.55
N PHE A 830 20.35 -17.05 39.82
CA PHE A 830 19.16 -17.46 40.54
C PHE A 830 18.53 -16.27 41.25
N LEU A 831 17.21 -16.20 41.20
CA LEU A 831 16.44 -15.19 41.92
C LEU A 831 16.30 -15.65 43.36
N ASP A 832 16.79 -14.85 44.31
CA ASP A 832 16.60 -15.11 45.73
C ASP A 832 15.09 -15.07 46.08
N THR A 833 14.72 -15.82 47.11
CA THR A 833 13.47 -15.52 47.81
C THR A 833 13.65 -14.14 48.44
N VAL A 834 12.87 -13.15 47.98
CA VAL A 834 12.64 -11.96 48.80
C VAL A 834 12.15 -12.49 50.15
N THR A 835 13.02 -12.42 51.15
CA THR A 835 12.65 -12.71 52.52
C THR A 835 11.58 -11.68 52.85
N LYS A 836 10.38 -12.17 53.13
CA LYS A 836 9.17 -11.37 53.33
C LYS A 836 9.32 -10.39 54.48
#